data_AF-A0A4P9XQG8-F1
#
_entry.id   AF-A0A4P9XQG8-F1
#
_cell.length_a   1.000
_cell.length_b   1.000
_cell.length_c   1.000
_cell.angle_alpha   90.00
_cell.angle_beta   90.00
_cell.angle_gamma   90.00
#
_symmetry.space_group_name_H-M   'P 1'
#
loop_
_entity.id
_entity.type
_entity.pdbx_description
1 polymer ?
#
loop_
_entity_poly.entity_id
_entity_poly.type
_entity_poly.pdbx_seq_one_letter_code
_entity_poly.pdbx_strand_id
1 'polypeptide(L)'
;YEIVIRGYDKFFSIGEVSATKWPAIEENTKGPYEVTLKENGCILFAAALSPSRVVVASKHSLGSDTSPHAIVGRTWLLHHLQEAGRTESDLARILYEGKLTALCDDGFEEHILEYPPETRGLYLHGVNRNTAHLDTWSSEHVQQMAAAFGFHTTKYRTFDTAEEARSYCDTVRNQRSIYEGRPIEGFVVRCHRTSGECFFFKIKYDEPYLMYREWRELTRILICGKEPFARYEWTVPYLKWCRAELKRHPELIPEYQRNQGIIAMRNGFLQWWASQGRPELGARKLELTPVKHLVIIPIAVIGSGKTTLACALTALLNIAHVQNDNITVKRKRQAFNNALLDALRRGPAVIADRNNHQRDHRQSIAETVRAEYPDAYLLGLHFRLDDVKEQFRLCSGRVQARGENHQTLTPDRVPDFERVLMSFQRDFEAPNLSRPGDKELSVVLELDPRDPVDTNLRLVLQTVCPLLGVPLPDDVQIHQAAEAALGHKASTSTPPAGQPSHNAAQPQARTSGGKPRVPVYFGVNLPAKEVVNQLQAYFSQHPNEDGTLLHRLLALNRIPEDLHITLMHIAERKRHPRGEQLWQLYRGLENDATHRNDPVEAKVTHILWNEQLMALRVSSLQPDWVHTINQHPHITVGTASETIKPSLANALLTQVFSPTETAADTTVTSVKETACVPATAQSSASAAVDTASENDEQASQNEETGGTADDQEPSAGRKKDGSRKKQNKQQQGKPASTSMPTLSYAAIAAKTDATPRDAPKPASLPNSSPPPSSLGPVHVVTLAEPWCISGHIQAFYRN
;
A
#
# COMPACT_ATOMS: atom_id res chain seq x y z
N TYR A 1 -23.71 7.27 -27.40
CA TYR A 1 -22.86 6.38 -26.59
C TYR A 1 -22.80 5.03 -27.26
N GLU A 2 -21.66 4.36 -27.21
CA GLU A 2 -21.50 2.97 -27.68
C GLU A 2 -20.55 2.21 -26.75
N ILE A 3 -20.52 0.89 -26.88
CA ILE A 3 -19.54 0.04 -26.19
C ILE A 3 -18.31 -0.06 -27.10
N VAL A 4 -17.14 0.32 -26.59
CA VAL A 4 -15.86 0.20 -27.32
C VAL A 4 -15.11 -1.08 -26.93
N ILE A 5 -15.18 -1.47 -25.65
CA ILE A 5 -14.52 -2.66 -25.10
C ILE A 5 -15.54 -3.51 -24.35
N ARG A 6 -15.55 -4.82 -24.62
CA ARG A 6 -16.47 -5.81 -24.04
C ARG A 6 -15.70 -7.05 -23.58
N GLY A 7 -15.18 -6.99 -22.35
CA GLY A 7 -14.66 -8.17 -21.64
C GLY A 7 -15.74 -9.26 -21.48
N TYR A 8 -15.38 -10.49 -21.09
CA TYR A 8 -16.37 -11.52 -20.78
C TYR A 8 -17.27 -11.14 -19.59
N ASP A 9 -18.41 -11.81 -19.45
CA ASP A 9 -19.17 -11.80 -18.21
C ASP A 9 -18.36 -12.46 -17.07
N LYS A 10 -18.64 -12.09 -15.81
CA LYS A 10 -17.90 -12.64 -14.67
C LYS A 10 -18.25 -14.13 -14.49
N PHE A 11 -17.28 -15.01 -14.73
CA PHE A 11 -17.41 -16.46 -14.53
C PHE A 11 -16.70 -16.97 -13.26
N PHE A 12 -17.25 -18.05 -12.72
CA PHE A 12 -16.98 -18.57 -11.38
C PHE A 12 -16.36 -19.98 -11.47
N SER A 13 -15.62 -20.41 -10.45
CA SER A 13 -15.05 -21.76 -10.36
C SER A 13 -16.16 -22.77 -10.18
N ILE A 14 -15.90 -24.04 -10.51
CA ILE A 14 -16.70 -25.14 -9.97
C ILE A 14 -16.86 -24.95 -8.45
N GLY A 15 -18.10 -24.99 -7.96
CA GLY A 15 -18.45 -24.81 -6.55
C GLY A 15 -18.52 -23.36 -6.02
N GLU A 16 -17.91 -22.37 -6.69
CA GLU A 16 -17.83 -20.96 -6.22
C GLU A 16 -19.21 -20.26 -6.17
N VAL A 17 -20.18 -20.68 -7.00
CA VAL A 17 -21.59 -20.24 -6.92
C VAL A 17 -22.54 -21.41 -7.16
N SER A 18 -23.83 -21.24 -6.85
CA SER A 18 -24.88 -22.26 -7.08
C SER A 18 -24.90 -22.77 -8.54
N ALA A 19 -24.83 -21.86 -9.51
CA ALA A 19 -24.85 -22.17 -10.94
C ALA A 19 -23.59 -22.89 -11.47
N THR A 20 -22.51 -22.98 -10.68
CA THR A 20 -21.28 -23.71 -11.06
C THR A 20 -21.07 -24.98 -10.23
N LYS A 21 -22.10 -25.48 -9.56
CA LYS A 21 -22.12 -26.84 -9.00
C LYS A 21 -22.44 -27.83 -10.11
N TRP A 22 -21.76 -28.98 -10.14
CA TRP A 22 -21.91 -29.97 -11.22
C TRP A 22 -23.38 -30.33 -11.56
N PRO A 23 -24.28 -30.66 -10.61
CA PRO A 23 -25.68 -30.94 -10.93
C PRO A 23 -26.40 -29.75 -11.59
N ALA A 24 -26.08 -28.51 -11.22
CA ALA A 24 -26.68 -27.32 -11.82
C ALA A 24 -26.15 -27.06 -13.24
N ILE A 25 -24.88 -27.40 -13.51
CA ILE A 25 -24.30 -27.34 -14.87
C ILE A 25 -24.96 -28.43 -15.74
N GLU A 26 -25.04 -29.66 -15.24
CA GLU A 26 -25.60 -30.84 -15.91
C GLU A 26 -27.10 -30.66 -16.23
N GLU A 27 -27.86 -29.96 -15.37
CA GLU A 27 -29.29 -29.65 -15.56
C GLU A 27 -29.55 -28.40 -16.42
N ASN A 28 -28.79 -27.32 -16.23
CA ASN A 28 -29.13 -25.98 -16.75
C ASN A 28 -28.25 -25.51 -17.92
N THR A 29 -27.32 -26.33 -18.40
CA THR A 29 -26.45 -26.00 -19.55
C THR A 29 -26.48 -27.09 -20.63
N LYS A 30 -26.07 -26.72 -21.85
CA LYS A 30 -26.07 -27.56 -23.04
C LYS A 30 -24.81 -27.35 -23.86
N GLY A 31 -24.40 -28.40 -24.58
CA GLY A 31 -23.24 -28.37 -25.45
C GLY A 31 -23.43 -27.49 -26.70
N PRO A 32 -22.37 -27.33 -27.51
CA PRO A 32 -21.01 -27.85 -27.30
C PRO A 32 -20.33 -27.23 -26.06
N TYR A 33 -19.57 -28.05 -25.34
CA TYR A 33 -18.72 -27.64 -24.22
C TYR A 33 -17.29 -27.45 -24.73
N GLU A 34 -16.91 -26.22 -25.07
CA GLU A 34 -15.55 -25.88 -25.45
C GLU A 34 -14.68 -25.75 -24.18
N VAL A 35 -13.82 -26.74 -23.96
CA VAL A 35 -12.83 -26.76 -22.87
C VAL A 35 -11.55 -26.11 -23.38
N THR A 36 -11.38 -24.81 -23.10
CA THR A 36 -10.21 -24.01 -23.51
C THR A 36 -9.15 -23.99 -22.42
N LEU A 37 -7.86 -24.03 -22.79
CA LEU A 37 -6.77 -23.89 -21.82
C LEU A 37 -6.84 -22.53 -21.13
N LYS A 38 -6.76 -22.53 -19.80
CA LYS A 38 -6.56 -21.29 -19.06
C LYS A 38 -5.07 -20.98 -19.01
N GLU A 39 -4.63 -20.09 -19.90
CA GLU A 39 -3.31 -19.49 -19.87
C GLU A 39 -3.09 -18.68 -18.58
N ASN A 40 -1.84 -18.44 -18.19
CA ASN A 40 -1.45 -17.86 -16.90
C ASN A 40 -0.86 -16.46 -17.09
N GLY A 41 -1.66 -15.56 -17.63
CA GLY A 41 -1.31 -14.17 -17.94
C GLY A 41 -2.18 -13.11 -17.27
N CYS A 42 -1.93 -11.85 -17.59
CA CYS A 42 -2.85 -10.74 -17.35
C CYS A 42 -3.74 -10.49 -18.58
N ILE A 43 -5.05 -10.29 -18.34
CA ILE A 43 -6.01 -10.09 -19.43
C ILE A 43 -5.92 -8.68 -20.03
N LEU A 44 -5.81 -8.67 -21.35
CA LEU A 44 -5.77 -7.50 -22.22
C LEU A 44 -6.96 -7.51 -23.19
N PHE A 45 -7.46 -6.32 -23.51
CA PHE A 45 -8.51 -6.10 -24.49
C PHE A 45 -7.94 -5.28 -25.64
N ALA A 46 -8.08 -5.77 -26.87
CA ALA A 46 -7.78 -5.04 -28.09
C ALA A 46 -9.09 -4.72 -28.83
N ALA A 47 -9.39 -3.43 -29.01
CA ALA A 47 -10.56 -2.94 -29.73
C ALA A 47 -10.19 -1.70 -30.56
N ALA A 48 -11.06 -1.26 -31.47
CA ALA A 48 -10.77 -0.14 -32.36
C ALA A 48 -11.66 1.09 -32.10
N LEU A 49 -11.05 2.28 -32.07
CA LEU A 49 -11.76 3.57 -32.07
C LEU A 49 -11.95 4.14 -33.48
N SER A 50 -11.23 3.62 -34.46
CA SER A 50 -11.33 3.97 -35.88
C SER A 50 -10.88 2.78 -36.73
N PRO A 51 -11.17 2.76 -38.05
CA PRO A 51 -10.68 1.72 -38.97
C PRO A 51 -9.14 1.62 -39.09
N SER A 52 -8.37 2.46 -38.40
CA SER A 52 -6.91 2.61 -38.54
C SER A 52 -6.12 2.58 -37.23
N ARG A 53 -6.78 2.44 -36.07
CA ARG A 53 -6.10 2.46 -34.76
C ARG A 53 -6.71 1.50 -33.75
N VAL A 54 -5.86 0.67 -33.15
CA VAL A 54 -6.23 -0.21 -32.03
C VAL A 54 -5.92 0.48 -30.71
N VAL A 55 -6.87 0.37 -29.78
CA VAL A 55 -6.68 0.64 -28.35
C VAL A 55 -6.46 -0.70 -27.65
N VAL A 56 -5.36 -0.78 -26.90
CA VAL A 56 -5.09 -1.88 -25.98
C VAL A 56 -5.33 -1.40 -24.56
N ALA A 57 -6.10 -2.16 -23.80
CA ALA A 57 -6.41 -1.88 -22.40
C ALA A 57 -6.11 -3.10 -21.54
N SER A 58 -5.66 -2.87 -20.30
CA SER A 58 -5.69 -3.90 -19.26
C SER A 58 -7.08 -3.92 -18.60
N LYS A 59 -7.36 -4.97 -17.82
CA LYS A 59 -8.63 -5.18 -17.11
C LYS A 59 -9.27 -3.92 -16.49
N HIS A 60 -8.46 -2.97 -16.01
CA HIS A 60 -8.90 -1.77 -15.30
C HIS A 60 -8.27 -0.45 -15.80
N SER A 61 -7.49 -0.44 -16.88
CA SER A 61 -6.84 0.78 -17.40
C SER A 61 -6.69 0.81 -18.92
N LEU A 62 -6.91 2.00 -19.51
CA LEU A 62 -6.75 2.29 -20.94
C LEU A 62 -5.30 2.67 -21.34
N GLY A 63 -4.30 2.39 -20.48
CA GLY A 63 -2.89 2.64 -20.80
C GLY A 63 -2.43 4.10 -20.64
N SER A 64 -2.91 4.79 -19.61
CA SER A 64 -2.15 5.92 -19.03
C SER A 64 -0.81 5.42 -18.47
N ASP A 65 0.14 6.33 -18.23
CA ASP A 65 1.53 6.04 -17.77
C ASP A 65 1.65 5.20 -16.48
N THR A 66 0.52 4.96 -15.81
CA THR A 66 0.36 4.16 -14.60
C THR A 66 0.07 2.67 -14.83
N SER A 67 -0.10 2.17 -16.06
CA SER A 67 -0.39 0.75 -16.34
C SER A 67 0.59 0.11 -17.35
N PRO A 68 1.68 -0.51 -16.87
CA PRO A 68 2.66 -1.19 -17.74
C PRO A 68 2.05 -2.25 -18.65
N HIS A 69 1.09 -3.04 -18.15
CA HIS A 69 0.46 -4.15 -18.90
C HIS A 69 -0.19 -3.70 -20.22
N ALA A 70 -0.90 -2.57 -20.24
CA ALA A 70 -1.51 -2.06 -21.47
C ALA A 70 -0.46 -1.60 -22.51
N ILE A 71 0.66 -1.03 -22.04
CA ILE A 71 1.76 -0.56 -22.89
C ILE A 71 2.53 -1.77 -23.48
N VAL A 72 2.95 -2.71 -22.63
CA VAL A 72 3.66 -3.92 -23.05
C VAL A 72 2.77 -4.80 -23.94
N GLY A 73 1.48 -4.91 -23.62
CA GLY A 73 0.48 -5.55 -24.46
C GLY A 73 0.37 -4.93 -25.85
N ARG A 74 0.43 -3.59 -25.97
CA ARG A 74 0.46 -2.92 -27.28
C ARG A 74 1.76 -3.18 -28.05
N THR A 75 2.90 -3.23 -27.38
CA THR A 75 4.18 -3.60 -28.01
C THR A 75 4.13 -5.01 -28.59
N TRP A 76 3.63 -5.99 -27.82
CA TRP A 76 3.45 -7.36 -28.32
C TRP A 76 2.42 -7.45 -29.44
N LEU A 77 1.32 -6.70 -29.37
CA LEU A 77 0.33 -6.66 -30.46
C LEU A 77 0.96 -6.26 -31.79
N LEU A 78 1.80 -5.21 -31.79
CA LEU A 78 2.50 -4.76 -32.99
C LEU A 78 3.53 -5.79 -33.48
N HIS A 79 4.18 -6.53 -32.58
CA HIS A 79 5.10 -7.62 -32.91
C HIS A 79 4.38 -8.75 -33.66
N HIS A 80 3.29 -9.28 -33.10
CA HIS A 80 2.49 -10.36 -33.72
C HIS A 80 1.94 -9.96 -35.09
N LEU A 81 1.47 -8.71 -35.22
CA LEU A 81 1.03 -8.17 -36.51
C LEU A 81 2.17 -8.12 -37.52
N GLN A 82 3.35 -7.62 -37.12
CA GLN A 82 4.53 -7.56 -37.99
C GLN A 82 5.00 -8.95 -38.43
N GLU A 83 5.02 -9.94 -37.54
CA GLU A 83 5.36 -11.34 -37.86
C GLU A 83 4.37 -11.98 -38.84
N ALA A 84 3.08 -11.65 -38.71
CA ALA A 84 2.03 -12.10 -39.62
C ALA A 84 1.94 -11.31 -40.94
N GLY A 85 2.81 -10.32 -41.17
CA GLY A 85 2.74 -9.44 -42.36
C GLY A 85 1.48 -8.56 -42.39
N ARG A 86 0.97 -8.17 -41.22
CA ARG A 86 -0.23 -7.34 -41.01
C ARG A 86 0.13 -5.96 -40.45
N THR A 87 -0.76 -5.00 -40.66
CA THR A 87 -0.68 -3.67 -40.07
C THR A 87 -1.65 -3.50 -38.91
N GLU A 88 -1.44 -2.47 -38.07
CA GLU A 88 -2.42 -2.06 -37.06
C GLU A 88 -3.78 -1.72 -37.70
N SER A 89 -3.78 -1.14 -38.91
CA SER A 89 -4.99 -0.84 -39.68
C SER A 89 -5.76 -2.07 -40.12
N ASP A 90 -5.10 -3.16 -40.49
CA ASP A 90 -5.78 -4.41 -40.91
C ASP A 90 -6.63 -4.99 -39.77
N LEU A 91 -6.04 -5.01 -38.56
CA LEU A 91 -6.74 -5.46 -37.36
C LEU A 91 -7.78 -4.44 -36.88
N ALA A 92 -7.43 -3.15 -36.85
CA ALA A 92 -8.34 -2.08 -36.44
C ALA A 92 -9.60 -2.05 -37.30
N ARG A 93 -9.47 -2.24 -38.62
CA ARG A 93 -10.59 -2.31 -39.54
C ARG A 93 -11.56 -3.44 -39.18
N ILE A 94 -11.09 -4.67 -38.95
CA ILE A 94 -11.95 -5.80 -38.58
C ILE A 94 -12.61 -5.57 -37.20
N LEU A 95 -11.86 -5.07 -36.22
CA LEU A 95 -12.40 -4.76 -34.89
C LEU A 95 -13.45 -3.64 -34.93
N TYR A 96 -13.26 -2.64 -35.78
CA TYR A 96 -14.17 -1.50 -35.94
C TYR A 96 -15.44 -1.88 -36.73
N GLU A 97 -15.28 -2.47 -37.91
CA GLU A 97 -16.39 -2.88 -38.79
C GLU A 97 -17.28 -3.95 -38.14
N GLY A 98 -16.68 -4.94 -37.48
CA GLY A 98 -17.41 -5.99 -36.78
C GLY A 98 -17.94 -5.59 -35.39
N LYS A 99 -17.56 -4.40 -34.89
CA LYS A 99 -17.74 -3.95 -33.49
C LYS A 99 -17.31 -5.00 -32.48
N LEU A 100 -16.03 -5.34 -32.49
CA LEU A 100 -15.43 -6.44 -31.74
C LEU A 100 -14.43 -5.96 -30.69
N THR A 101 -14.30 -6.77 -29.64
CA THR A 101 -13.16 -6.78 -28.71
C THR A 101 -12.46 -8.12 -28.87
N ALA A 102 -11.16 -8.12 -29.19
CA ALA A 102 -10.28 -9.28 -29.04
C ALA A 102 -9.74 -9.34 -27.59
N LEU A 103 -9.67 -10.54 -27.02
CA LEU A 103 -9.30 -10.78 -25.62
C LEU A 103 -8.10 -11.72 -25.57
N CYS A 104 -7.01 -11.24 -24.99
CA CYS A 104 -5.74 -11.97 -24.91
C CYS A 104 -5.21 -12.00 -23.47
N ASP A 105 -4.56 -13.09 -23.09
CA ASP A 105 -3.70 -13.14 -21.90
C ASP A 105 -2.24 -12.90 -22.33
N ASP A 106 -1.50 -12.12 -21.56
CA ASP A 106 -0.08 -11.84 -21.80
C ASP A 106 0.88 -12.84 -21.13
N GLY A 107 2.14 -12.87 -21.59
CA GLY A 107 3.19 -13.76 -21.08
C GLY A 107 4.47 -13.05 -20.64
N PHE A 108 4.39 -11.80 -20.16
CA PHE A 108 5.58 -10.96 -19.89
C PHE A 108 5.98 -10.85 -18.42
N GLU A 109 5.04 -10.88 -17.47
CA GLU A 109 5.33 -10.86 -16.03
C GLU A 109 5.51 -12.31 -15.50
N GLU A 110 6.48 -12.55 -14.61
CA GLU A 110 6.66 -13.89 -14.03
C GLU A 110 5.56 -14.19 -13.00
N HIS A 111 4.44 -14.73 -13.47
CA HIS A 111 3.30 -15.08 -12.63
C HIS A 111 3.57 -16.31 -11.75
N ILE A 112 3.30 -17.53 -12.23
CA ILE A 112 3.53 -18.80 -11.51
C ILE A 112 3.98 -19.91 -12.46
N LEU A 113 3.32 -19.98 -13.62
CA LEU A 113 3.68 -20.88 -14.72
C LEU A 113 4.61 -20.16 -15.69
N GLU A 114 5.28 -20.94 -16.54
CA GLU A 114 6.36 -20.44 -17.38
C GLU A 114 5.95 -20.38 -18.85
N TYR A 115 6.24 -19.23 -19.46
CA TYR A 115 6.29 -19.05 -20.90
C TYR A 115 7.77 -18.93 -21.30
N PRO A 116 8.35 -19.99 -21.90
CA PRO A 116 9.65 -19.92 -22.58
C PRO A 116 9.67 -18.79 -23.62
N PRO A 117 10.83 -18.18 -23.94
CA PRO A 117 10.90 -17.02 -24.83
C PRO A 117 10.15 -17.21 -26.16
N GLU A 118 10.25 -18.39 -26.76
CA GLU A 118 9.61 -18.81 -28.00
C GLU A 118 8.07 -18.96 -27.91
N THR A 119 7.50 -18.94 -26.71
CA THR A 119 6.04 -18.94 -26.47
C THR A 119 5.57 -17.73 -25.66
N ARG A 120 6.39 -16.66 -25.56
CA ARG A 120 5.93 -15.37 -25.00
C ARG A 120 5.16 -14.59 -26.05
N GLY A 121 4.17 -13.82 -25.61
CA GLY A 121 3.32 -13.05 -26.50
C GLY A 121 1.93 -12.84 -25.94
N LEU A 122 0.95 -12.77 -26.86
CA LEU A 122 -0.47 -12.63 -26.58
C LEU A 122 -1.19 -13.90 -27.02
N TYR A 123 -1.85 -14.58 -26.07
CA TYR A 123 -2.69 -15.75 -26.36
C TYR A 123 -4.13 -15.30 -26.59
N LEU A 124 -4.59 -15.29 -27.85
CA LEU A 124 -5.95 -14.89 -28.18
C LEU A 124 -6.92 -16.01 -27.77
N HIS A 125 -7.63 -15.78 -26.67
CA HIS A 125 -8.58 -16.74 -26.07
C HIS A 125 -10.04 -16.37 -26.31
N GLY A 126 -10.34 -15.18 -26.85
CA GLY A 126 -11.70 -14.79 -27.20
C GLY A 126 -11.81 -13.62 -28.16
N VAL A 127 -12.97 -13.55 -28.82
CA VAL A 127 -13.44 -12.39 -29.56
C VAL A 127 -14.91 -12.19 -29.18
N ASN A 128 -15.26 -11.04 -28.65
CA ASN A 128 -16.61 -10.68 -28.23
C ASN A 128 -17.16 -9.57 -29.11
N ARG A 129 -18.48 -9.54 -29.33
CA ARG A 129 -19.13 -8.32 -29.85
C ARG A 129 -19.26 -7.27 -28.77
N ASN A 130 -19.25 -6.01 -29.19
CA ASN A 130 -19.44 -4.84 -28.33
C ASN A 130 -20.93 -4.60 -28.04
N THR A 131 -21.57 -5.61 -27.44
CA THR A 131 -22.98 -5.64 -27.07
C THR A 131 -23.14 -5.77 -25.55
N ALA A 132 -24.28 -5.29 -25.02
CA ALA A 132 -24.55 -5.39 -23.58
C ALA A 132 -24.60 -6.87 -23.13
N HIS A 133 -25.35 -7.71 -23.84
CA HIS A 133 -25.32 -9.17 -23.68
C HIS A 133 -24.05 -9.77 -24.31
N LEU A 134 -23.61 -10.91 -23.78
CA LEU A 134 -22.44 -11.62 -24.28
C LEU A 134 -22.76 -12.37 -25.58
N ASP A 135 -22.27 -11.84 -26.70
CA ASP A 135 -22.07 -12.56 -27.96
C ASP A 135 -20.55 -12.72 -28.14
N THR A 136 -20.11 -13.95 -28.37
CA THR A 136 -18.70 -14.38 -28.28
C THR A 136 -18.44 -15.49 -29.29
N TRP A 137 -17.33 -15.41 -30.02
CA TRP A 137 -17.02 -16.34 -31.12
C TRP A 137 -16.65 -17.73 -30.60
N SER A 138 -17.00 -18.79 -31.34
CA SER A 138 -16.52 -20.15 -31.05
C SER A 138 -14.99 -20.21 -31.06
N SER A 139 -14.41 -21.12 -30.28
CA SER A 139 -12.95 -21.22 -30.13
C SER A 139 -12.24 -21.47 -31.47
N GLU A 140 -12.93 -22.08 -32.43
CA GLU A 140 -12.47 -22.23 -33.81
C GLU A 140 -12.23 -20.89 -34.51
N HIS A 141 -13.23 -20.01 -34.55
CA HIS A 141 -13.10 -18.68 -35.16
C HIS A 141 -12.09 -17.79 -34.42
N VAL A 142 -11.95 -17.98 -33.10
CA VAL A 142 -10.90 -17.34 -32.31
C VAL A 142 -9.51 -17.80 -32.76
N GLN A 143 -9.28 -19.11 -32.96
CA GLN A 143 -8.01 -19.62 -33.49
C GLN A 143 -7.74 -19.17 -34.94
N GLN A 144 -8.77 -19.12 -35.79
CA GLN A 144 -8.66 -18.58 -37.15
C GLN A 144 -8.20 -17.10 -37.13
N MET A 145 -8.79 -16.27 -36.27
CA MET A 145 -8.36 -14.88 -36.09
C MET A 145 -6.95 -14.77 -35.49
N ALA A 146 -6.58 -15.65 -34.55
CA ALA A 146 -5.26 -15.69 -33.97
C ALA A 146 -4.19 -15.90 -35.06
N ALA A 147 -4.35 -16.97 -35.85
CA ALA A 147 -3.44 -17.31 -36.95
C ALA A 147 -3.40 -16.23 -38.05
N ALA A 148 -4.52 -15.55 -38.34
CA ALA A 148 -4.59 -14.51 -39.37
C ALA A 148 -3.84 -13.21 -39.01
N PHE A 149 -3.54 -13.00 -37.72
CA PHE A 149 -2.93 -11.77 -37.16
C PHE A 149 -1.72 -12.04 -36.24
N GLY A 150 -1.22 -13.27 -36.20
CA GLY A 150 0.02 -13.65 -35.50
C GLY A 150 -0.10 -13.94 -34.01
N PHE A 151 -1.28 -13.83 -33.40
CA PHE A 151 -1.46 -14.16 -31.98
C PHE A 151 -1.20 -15.65 -31.72
N HIS A 152 -0.70 -15.98 -30.52
CA HIS A 152 -0.63 -17.37 -30.08
C HIS A 152 -2.03 -17.96 -29.91
N THR A 153 -2.22 -19.21 -30.32
CA THR A 153 -3.51 -19.91 -30.26
C THR A 153 -3.74 -20.54 -28.88
N THR A 154 -4.82 -20.14 -28.21
CA THR A 154 -5.32 -20.88 -27.04
C THR A 154 -5.90 -22.22 -27.51
N LYS A 155 -5.32 -23.33 -27.04
CA LYS A 155 -5.80 -24.69 -27.40
C LYS A 155 -7.11 -25.00 -26.72
N TYR A 156 -8.00 -25.72 -27.40
CA TYR A 156 -9.28 -26.16 -26.87
C TYR A 156 -9.60 -27.60 -27.31
N ARG A 157 -10.58 -28.22 -26.64
CA ARG A 157 -11.30 -29.40 -27.13
C ARG A 157 -12.80 -29.20 -26.94
N THR A 158 -13.61 -29.85 -27.75
CA THR A 158 -15.07 -29.78 -27.67
C THR A 158 -15.62 -31.13 -27.23
N PHE A 159 -16.63 -31.10 -26.36
CA PHE A 159 -17.39 -32.26 -25.91
C PHE A 159 -18.89 -31.97 -26.01
N ASP A 160 -19.71 -33.01 -26.20
CA ASP A 160 -21.16 -32.84 -26.34
C ASP A 160 -21.85 -32.73 -24.97
N THR A 161 -21.29 -33.36 -23.94
CA THR A 161 -21.83 -33.39 -22.57
C THR A 161 -20.91 -32.74 -21.53
N ALA A 162 -21.52 -32.29 -20.42
CA ALA A 162 -20.78 -31.79 -19.25
C ALA A 162 -19.95 -32.91 -18.58
N GLU A 163 -20.42 -34.15 -18.62
CA GLU A 163 -19.75 -35.31 -18.03
C GLU A 163 -18.44 -35.66 -18.76
N GLU A 164 -18.43 -35.63 -20.10
CA GLU A 164 -17.22 -35.82 -20.89
C GLU A 164 -16.20 -34.70 -20.65
N ALA A 165 -16.65 -33.44 -20.69
CA ALA A 165 -15.81 -32.28 -20.42
C ALA A 165 -15.19 -32.34 -19.01
N ARG A 166 -15.98 -32.75 -18.02
CA ARG A 166 -15.54 -33.02 -16.64
C ARG A 166 -14.53 -34.15 -16.57
N SER A 167 -14.84 -35.31 -17.15
CA SER A 167 -14.00 -36.52 -17.13
C SER A 167 -12.63 -36.26 -17.76
N TYR A 168 -12.59 -35.51 -18.86
CA TYR A 168 -11.36 -35.01 -19.46
C TYR A 168 -10.57 -34.08 -18.50
N CYS A 169 -11.22 -33.09 -17.90
CA CYS A 169 -10.56 -32.17 -16.97
C CYS A 169 -10.08 -32.86 -15.67
N ASP A 170 -10.81 -33.85 -15.17
CA ASP A 170 -10.43 -34.65 -14.01
C ASP A 170 -9.28 -35.61 -14.38
N THR A 171 -9.25 -36.14 -15.61
CA THR A 171 -8.12 -36.91 -16.14
C THR A 171 -6.82 -36.09 -16.18
N VAL A 172 -6.86 -34.85 -16.70
CA VAL A 172 -5.68 -33.97 -16.74
C VAL A 172 -5.25 -33.55 -15.32
N ARG A 173 -6.18 -33.34 -14.37
CA ARG A 173 -5.85 -33.14 -12.96
C ARG A 173 -5.09 -34.34 -12.38
N ASN A 174 -5.59 -35.56 -12.63
CA ASN A 174 -4.98 -36.80 -12.16
C ASN A 174 -3.60 -37.05 -12.81
N GLN A 175 -3.38 -36.56 -14.03
CA GLN A 175 -2.07 -36.49 -14.70
C GLN A 175 -1.21 -35.30 -14.19
N ARG A 176 -1.28 -35.02 -12.88
CA ARG A 176 -0.54 -33.97 -12.16
C ARG A 176 -0.72 -32.55 -12.71
N SER A 177 -1.87 -32.26 -13.34
CA SER A 177 -2.15 -30.96 -13.97
C SER A 177 -1.20 -30.61 -15.13
N ILE A 178 -0.61 -31.63 -15.79
CA ILE A 178 0.29 -31.46 -16.93
C ILE A 178 -0.51 -31.68 -18.23
N TYR A 179 -0.43 -30.72 -19.15
CA TYR A 179 -1.01 -30.82 -20.48
C TYR A 179 0.09 -30.63 -21.54
N GLU A 180 0.25 -31.61 -22.43
CA GLU A 180 1.27 -31.60 -23.50
C GLU A 180 2.70 -31.28 -23.00
N GLY A 181 3.04 -31.75 -21.79
CA GLY A 181 4.35 -31.56 -21.17
C GLY A 181 4.51 -30.28 -20.32
N ARG A 182 3.60 -29.29 -20.44
CA ARG A 182 3.59 -28.09 -19.58
C ARG A 182 2.58 -28.22 -18.43
N PRO A 183 2.90 -27.83 -17.18
CA PRO A 183 1.89 -27.65 -16.14
C PRO A 183 0.92 -26.51 -16.51
N ILE A 184 -0.36 -26.64 -16.20
CA ILE A 184 -1.40 -25.64 -16.50
C ILE A 184 -2.19 -25.22 -15.26
N GLU A 185 -2.72 -23.99 -15.25
CA GLU A 185 -3.56 -23.48 -14.14
C GLU A 185 -4.95 -24.17 -14.13
N GLY A 186 -5.36 -24.68 -15.29
CA GLY A 186 -6.63 -25.37 -15.51
C GLY A 186 -7.24 -25.04 -16.86
N PHE A 187 -8.57 -25.08 -16.91
CA PHE A 187 -9.37 -24.83 -18.11
C PHE A 187 -10.47 -23.79 -17.84
N VAL A 188 -10.89 -23.07 -18.89
CA VAL A 188 -12.18 -22.38 -18.93
C VAL A 188 -13.10 -23.19 -19.83
N VAL A 189 -14.26 -23.58 -19.31
CA VAL A 189 -15.28 -24.28 -20.10
C VAL A 189 -16.30 -23.26 -20.56
N ARG A 190 -16.55 -23.22 -21.87
CA ARG A 190 -17.53 -22.36 -22.53
C ARG A 190 -18.68 -23.24 -23.03
N CYS A 191 -19.90 -22.97 -22.59
CA CYS A 191 -21.09 -23.64 -23.08
C CYS A 191 -22.26 -22.63 -23.16
N HIS A 192 -23.47 -23.13 -23.39
CA HIS A 192 -24.68 -22.32 -23.36
C HIS A 192 -25.59 -22.79 -22.24
N ARG A 193 -26.38 -21.88 -21.65
CA ARG A 193 -27.53 -22.26 -20.83
C ARG A 193 -28.59 -22.94 -21.68
N THR A 194 -29.51 -23.67 -21.03
CA THR A 194 -30.75 -24.15 -21.67
C THR A 194 -31.49 -22.99 -22.35
N SER A 195 -31.54 -21.80 -21.73
CA SER A 195 -32.06 -20.53 -22.27
C SER A 195 -31.38 -20.03 -23.56
N GLY A 196 -30.18 -20.54 -23.90
CA GLY A 196 -29.39 -20.12 -25.06
C GLY A 196 -28.35 -19.03 -24.77
N GLU A 197 -28.33 -18.47 -23.56
CA GLU A 197 -27.31 -17.50 -23.13
C GLU A 197 -25.92 -18.16 -23.03
N CYS A 198 -24.86 -17.44 -23.40
CA CYS A 198 -23.49 -17.88 -23.16
C CYS A 198 -23.20 -18.06 -21.67
N PHE A 199 -22.59 -19.17 -21.27
CA PHE A 199 -22.24 -19.44 -19.87
C PHE A 199 -20.88 -20.11 -19.76
N PHE A 200 -19.97 -19.48 -19.02
CA PHE A 200 -18.62 -19.97 -18.81
C PHE A 200 -18.41 -20.34 -17.33
N PHE A 201 -17.55 -21.32 -17.07
CA PHE A 201 -17.05 -21.64 -15.74
C PHE A 201 -15.57 -22.05 -15.80
N LYS A 202 -14.84 -21.87 -14.70
CA LYS A 202 -13.40 -22.16 -14.62
C LYS A 202 -13.13 -23.43 -13.80
N ILE A 203 -12.38 -24.38 -14.36
CA ILE A 203 -11.90 -25.57 -13.66
C ILE A 203 -10.42 -25.33 -13.36
N LYS A 204 -10.10 -24.93 -12.12
CA LYS A 204 -8.72 -24.71 -11.69
C LYS A 204 -8.08 -25.98 -11.12
N TYR A 205 -6.75 -25.98 -11.10
CA TYR A 205 -5.93 -26.99 -10.45
C TYR A 205 -5.08 -26.38 -9.33
N ASP A 206 -5.19 -26.98 -8.14
CA ASP A 206 -4.45 -26.53 -6.96
C ASP A 206 -2.96 -26.85 -7.06
N GLU A 207 -2.58 -28.05 -7.50
CA GLU A 207 -1.18 -28.49 -7.51
C GLU A 207 -0.67 -28.73 -8.94
N PRO A 208 0.60 -28.42 -9.26
CA PRO A 208 1.64 -27.84 -8.38
C PRO A 208 1.55 -26.31 -8.21
N TYR A 209 0.48 -25.67 -8.71
CA TYR A 209 0.33 -24.20 -8.75
C TYR A 209 0.43 -23.52 -7.36
N LEU A 210 -0.26 -24.04 -6.34
CA LEU A 210 -0.24 -23.51 -4.98
C LEU A 210 1.12 -23.75 -4.29
N MET A 211 1.78 -24.86 -4.58
CA MET A 211 3.15 -25.12 -4.13
C MET A 211 4.16 -24.13 -4.75
N TYR A 212 4.08 -23.86 -6.06
CA TYR A 212 4.94 -22.85 -6.70
C TYR A 212 4.62 -21.42 -6.24
N ARG A 213 3.34 -21.11 -5.97
CA ARG A 213 2.95 -19.84 -5.31
C ARG A 213 3.55 -19.73 -3.92
N GLU A 214 3.53 -20.80 -3.13
CA GLU A 214 4.20 -20.84 -1.83
C GLU A 214 5.70 -20.57 -1.95
N TRP A 215 6.40 -21.24 -2.86
CA TRP A 215 7.83 -21.01 -3.08
C TRP A 215 8.14 -19.55 -3.40
N ARG A 216 7.32 -18.90 -4.24
CA ARG A 216 7.44 -17.47 -4.56
C ARG A 216 7.32 -16.58 -3.33
N GLU A 217 6.26 -16.75 -2.53
CA GLU A 217 6.05 -15.90 -1.36
C GLU A 217 7.08 -16.17 -0.24
N LEU A 218 7.44 -17.44 -0.01
CA LEU A 218 8.39 -17.79 1.03
C LEU A 218 9.83 -17.42 0.67
N THR A 219 10.21 -17.37 -0.62
CA THR A 219 11.49 -16.79 -1.04
C THR A 219 11.55 -15.28 -0.78
N ARG A 220 10.45 -14.52 -0.96
CA ARG A 220 10.40 -13.11 -0.54
C ARG A 220 10.62 -12.96 0.97
N ILE A 221 10.04 -13.85 1.79
CA ILE A 221 10.29 -13.87 3.26
C ILE A 221 11.76 -14.21 3.58
N LEU A 222 12.36 -15.13 2.83
CA LEU A 222 13.75 -15.57 3.01
C LEU A 222 14.76 -14.46 2.61
N ILE A 223 14.45 -13.71 1.55
CA ILE A 223 15.18 -12.48 1.15
C ILE A 223 15.15 -11.42 2.25
N CYS A 224 14.02 -11.27 2.95
CA CYS A 224 13.91 -10.41 4.14
C CYS A 224 14.63 -10.96 5.39
N GLY A 225 15.42 -12.03 5.27
CA GLY A 225 16.24 -12.58 6.35
C GLY A 225 15.49 -13.41 7.38
N LYS A 226 14.24 -13.80 7.12
CA LYS A 226 13.43 -14.64 8.02
C LYS A 226 13.45 -16.13 7.65
N GLU A 227 13.11 -16.96 8.63
CA GLU A 227 12.77 -18.37 8.42
C GLU A 227 11.30 -18.47 7.96
N PRO A 228 11.02 -18.95 6.73
CA PRO A 228 9.65 -19.08 6.23
C PRO A 228 8.99 -20.39 6.66
N PHE A 229 7.67 -20.37 6.84
CA PHE A 229 6.88 -21.55 7.22
C PHE A 229 6.41 -22.34 5.98
N ALA A 230 6.98 -23.52 5.77
CA ALA A 230 6.62 -24.44 4.71
C ALA A 230 5.30 -25.18 4.98
N ARG A 231 4.41 -25.30 3.98
CA ARG A 231 3.23 -26.19 4.03
C ARG A 231 3.37 -27.43 3.14
N TYR A 232 4.30 -27.46 2.17
CA TYR A 232 4.57 -28.64 1.34
C TYR A 232 5.91 -29.31 1.68
N GLU A 233 5.99 -30.64 1.50
CA GLU A 233 7.21 -31.43 1.71
C GLU A 233 8.40 -30.93 0.88
N TRP A 234 8.16 -30.49 -0.38
CA TRP A 234 9.16 -29.87 -1.25
C TRP A 234 9.70 -28.53 -0.74
N THR A 235 8.87 -27.76 -0.04
CA THR A 235 9.21 -26.38 0.32
C THR A 235 10.40 -26.34 1.29
N VAL A 236 10.55 -27.34 2.16
CA VAL A 236 11.67 -27.43 3.11
C VAL A 236 13.04 -27.55 2.41
N PRO A 237 13.28 -28.53 1.49
CA PRO A 237 14.52 -28.56 0.72
C PRO A 237 14.64 -27.39 -0.28
N TYR A 238 13.55 -26.89 -0.86
CA TYR A 238 13.57 -25.70 -1.72
C TYR A 238 14.14 -24.48 -0.98
N LEU A 239 13.62 -24.14 0.20
CA LEU A 239 14.10 -22.99 0.98
C LEU A 239 15.55 -23.17 1.45
N LYS A 240 15.95 -24.41 1.80
CA LYS A 240 17.34 -24.72 2.16
C LYS A 240 18.31 -24.49 0.98
N TRP A 241 17.92 -24.86 -0.24
CA TRP A 241 18.72 -24.64 -1.45
C TRP A 241 18.70 -23.16 -1.86
N CYS A 242 17.52 -22.53 -1.91
CA CYS A 242 17.33 -21.11 -2.24
C CYS A 242 18.18 -20.20 -1.33
N ARG A 243 18.29 -20.53 -0.04
CA ARG A 243 19.19 -19.84 0.91
C ARG A 243 20.68 -19.99 0.62
N ALA A 244 21.10 -21.09 -0.01
CA ALA A 244 22.47 -21.25 -0.47
C ALA A 244 22.70 -20.46 -1.78
N GLU A 245 21.70 -20.44 -2.66
CA GLU A 245 21.79 -19.78 -3.97
C GLU A 245 21.78 -18.26 -3.86
N LEU A 246 20.85 -17.67 -3.08
CA LEU A 246 20.83 -16.23 -2.79
C LEU A 246 22.07 -15.72 -2.02
N LYS A 247 22.87 -16.63 -1.43
CA LYS A 247 24.17 -16.32 -0.81
C LYS A 247 25.35 -16.42 -1.78
N ARG A 248 25.19 -17.14 -2.90
CA ARG A 248 26.15 -17.18 -4.01
C ARG A 248 25.91 -16.05 -5.00
N HIS A 249 24.63 -15.74 -5.20
CA HIS A 249 24.10 -14.83 -6.21
C HIS A 249 23.22 -13.75 -5.56
N PRO A 250 23.80 -12.82 -4.77
CA PRO A 250 23.06 -11.72 -4.14
C PRO A 250 22.40 -10.78 -5.17
N GLU A 251 22.88 -10.75 -6.42
CA GLU A 251 22.30 -10.01 -7.55
C GLU A 251 20.84 -10.40 -7.85
N LEU A 252 20.44 -11.64 -7.54
CA LEU A 252 19.05 -12.12 -7.72
C LEU A 252 18.06 -11.43 -6.76
N ILE A 253 18.51 -10.85 -5.65
CA ILE A 253 17.65 -10.25 -4.63
C ILE A 253 16.83 -9.06 -5.19
N PRO A 254 17.43 -8.01 -5.78
CA PRO A 254 16.67 -6.90 -6.37
C PRO A 254 15.88 -7.30 -7.63
N GLU A 255 16.19 -8.41 -8.29
CA GLU A 255 15.38 -8.95 -9.39
C GLU A 255 14.11 -9.63 -8.85
N TYR A 256 14.23 -10.49 -7.84
CA TYR A 256 13.11 -11.18 -7.21
C TYR A 256 12.11 -10.21 -6.55
N GLN A 257 12.61 -9.08 -6.02
CA GLN A 257 11.78 -7.99 -5.50
C GLN A 257 11.00 -7.23 -6.59
N ARG A 258 11.39 -7.35 -7.86
CA ARG A 258 10.72 -6.77 -9.05
C ARG A 258 9.96 -7.81 -9.89
N ASN A 259 9.64 -8.98 -9.32
CA ASN A 259 9.01 -10.12 -9.99
C ASN A 259 9.82 -10.69 -11.17
N GLN A 260 11.15 -10.73 -11.04
CA GLN A 260 12.07 -11.30 -12.03
C GLN A 260 12.88 -12.44 -11.40
N GLY A 261 13.15 -13.51 -12.16
CA GLY A 261 13.92 -14.66 -11.69
C GLY A 261 13.17 -15.62 -10.75
N ILE A 262 11.85 -15.46 -10.58
CA ILE A 262 10.99 -16.38 -9.80
C ILE A 262 10.99 -17.77 -10.42
N ILE A 263 10.77 -17.82 -11.73
CA ILE A 263 10.74 -19.04 -12.54
C ILE A 263 12.16 -19.63 -12.65
N ALA A 264 13.18 -18.79 -12.81
CA ALA A 264 14.57 -19.22 -12.83
C ALA A 264 14.99 -19.89 -11.50
N MET A 265 14.64 -19.28 -10.36
CA MET A 265 14.89 -19.86 -9.02
C MET A 265 14.13 -21.17 -8.83
N ARG A 266 12.86 -21.26 -9.25
CA ARG A 266 12.06 -22.50 -9.23
C ARG A 266 12.75 -23.59 -10.06
N ASN A 267 13.10 -23.30 -11.30
CA ASN A 267 13.69 -24.27 -12.24
C ASN A 267 15.10 -24.70 -11.83
N GLY A 268 15.92 -23.78 -11.33
CA GLY A 268 17.23 -24.10 -10.76
C GLY A 268 17.12 -25.11 -9.61
N PHE A 269 16.10 -24.98 -8.74
CA PHE A 269 15.85 -25.98 -7.72
C PHE A 269 15.44 -27.34 -8.30
N LEU A 270 14.50 -27.37 -9.25
CA LEU A 270 14.03 -28.61 -9.89
C LEU A 270 15.18 -29.37 -10.58
N GLN A 271 16.00 -28.65 -11.37
CA GLN A 271 17.18 -29.18 -12.04
C GLN A 271 18.24 -29.64 -11.03
N TRP A 272 18.50 -28.86 -9.98
CA TRP A 272 19.41 -29.27 -8.90
C TRP A 272 18.92 -30.53 -8.22
N TRP A 273 17.65 -30.63 -7.83
CA TRP A 273 17.08 -31.80 -7.15
C TRP A 273 17.21 -33.07 -8.00
N ALA A 274 16.89 -32.97 -9.30
CA ALA A 274 17.09 -34.05 -10.26
C ALA A 274 18.57 -34.44 -10.41
N SER A 275 19.49 -33.48 -10.43
CA SER A 275 20.95 -33.74 -10.50
C SER A 275 21.48 -34.51 -9.29
N GLN A 276 20.80 -34.43 -8.14
CA GLN A 276 21.14 -35.19 -6.93
C GLN A 276 20.64 -36.65 -6.97
N GLY A 277 20.01 -37.09 -8.07
CA GLY A 277 19.43 -38.44 -8.19
C GLY A 277 18.26 -38.69 -7.22
N ARG A 278 17.61 -37.61 -6.74
CA ARG A 278 16.52 -37.69 -5.78
C ARG A 278 15.19 -37.92 -6.51
N PRO A 279 14.28 -38.77 -5.99
CA PRO A 279 12.96 -38.91 -6.57
C PRO A 279 12.20 -37.59 -6.49
N GLU A 280 11.29 -37.36 -7.44
CA GLU A 280 10.23 -36.37 -7.25
C GLU A 280 9.41 -36.75 -6.02
N LEU A 281 9.29 -35.82 -5.08
CA LEU A 281 8.27 -35.91 -4.04
C LEU A 281 6.91 -35.53 -4.68
N GLY A 282 5.80 -35.94 -4.09
CA GLY A 282 4.50 -35.39 -4.50
C GLY A 282 4.36 -33.93 -4.07
N ALA A 283 3.37 -33.19 -4.60
CA ALA A 283 2.94 -31.91 -4.02
C ALA A 283 2.17 -32.14 -2.69
N ARG A 284 2.77 -32.92 -1.79
CA ARG A 284 2.19 -33.39 -0.54
C ARG A 284 2.32 -32.31 0.52
N LYS A 285 1.20 -31.99 1.16
CA LYS A 285 1.13 -31.06 2.29
C LYS A 285 1.72 -31.75 3.52
N LEU A 286 2.54 -31.03 4.26
CA LEU A 286 3.13 -31.47 5.53
C LEU A 286 2.00 -31.66 6.56
N GLU A 287 2.12 -32.69 7.40
CA GLU A 287 1.37 -32.75 8.65
C GLU A 287 2.02 -31.77 9.63
N LEU A 288 1.44 -30.58 9.71
CA LEU A 288 1.96 -29.47 10.49
C LEU A 288 1.59 -29.64 11.97
N THR A 289 2.58 -29.53 12.85
CA THR A 289 2.35 -29.56 14.30
C THR A 289 1.57 -28.30 14.71
N PRO A 290 0.39 -28.43 15.36
CA PRO A 290 -0.41 -27.26 15.71
C PRO A 290 0.30 -26.32 16.68
N VAL A 291 0.11 -25.01 16.50
CA VAL A 291 0.68 -23.99 17.37
C VAL A 291 -0.17 -23.85 18.64
N LYS A 292 0.48 -23.69 19.80
CA LYS A 292 -0.23 -23.57 21.09
C LYS A 292 -1.09 -22.30 21.18
N HIS A 293 -0.60 -21.21 20.59
CA HIS A 293 -1.24 -19.89 20.60
C HIS A 293 -1.06 -19.21 19.23
N LEU A 294 -2.15 -18.82 18.59
CA LEU A 294 -2.19 -18.10 17.32
C LEU A 294 -2.79 -16.70 17.53
N VAL A 295 -2.11 -15.66 17.07
CA VAL A 295 -2.65 -14.30 17.02
C VAL A 295 -2.74 -13.84 15.59
N ILE A 296 -3.96 -13.56 15.15
CA ILE A 296 -4.26 -13.07 13.80
C ILE A 296 -4.38 -11.55 13.87
N ILE A 297 -3.50 -10.84 13.15
CA ILE A 297 -3.33 -9.38 13.21
C ILE A 297 -3.65 -8.79 11.83
N PRO A 298 -4.87 -8.25 11.60
CA PRO A 298 -5.17 -7.49 10.39
C PRO A 298 -4.28 -6.26 10.28
N ILE A 299 -3.75 -6.02 9.07
CA ILE A 299 -2.94 -4.87 8.69
C ILE A 299 -3.66 -4.23 7.50
N ALA A 300 -4.52 -3.25 7.80
CA ALA A 300 -5.61 -2.82 6.94
C ALA A 300 -6.03 -1.37 7.22
N VAL A 301 -6.75 -0.75 6.28
CA VAL A 301 -7.45 0.52 6.49
C VAL A 301 -8.92 0.29 6.85
N ILE A 302 -9.65 1.37 7.15
CA ILE A 302 -11.11 1.31 7.33
C ILE A 302 -11.75 0.87 6.00
N GLY A 303 -12.78 0.02 6.03
CA GLY A 303 -13.47 -0.47 4.83
C GLY A 303 -12.82 -1.67 4.11
N SER A 304 -11.58 -2.06 4.44
CA SER A 304 -10.86 -3.16 3.76
C SER A 304 -11.50 -4.55 3.89
N GLY A 305 -12.43 -4.75 4.83
CA GLY A 305 -13.13 -6.04 5.06
C GLY A 305 -12.75 -6.78 6.34
N LYS A 306 -11.63 -6.38 7.00
CA LYS A 306 -11.11 -6.86 8.31
C LYS A 306 -12.12 -7.54 9.24
N THR A 307 -13.17 -6.83 9.65
CA THR A 307 -14.16 -7.30 10.63
C THR A 307 -15.12 -8.35 10.06
N THR A 308 -15.53 -8.23 8.80
CA THR A 308 -16.34 -9.25 8.12
C THR A 308 -15.55 -10.54 7.95
N LEU A 309 -14.27 -10.45 7.58
CA LEU A 309 -13.37 -11.61 7.53
C LEU A 309 -13.20 -12.25 8.92
N ALA A 310 -13.05 -11.45 9.97
CA ALA A 310 -12.96 -11.93 11.35
C ALA A 310 -14.23 -12.66 11.82
N CYS A 311 -15.42 -12.08 11.58
CA CYS A 311 -16.70 -12.70 11.93
C CYS A 311 -16.90 -14.04 11.20
N ALA A 312 -16.53 -14.13 9.91
CA ALA A 312 -16.62 -15.38 9.16
C ALA A 312 -15.65 -16.46 9.68
N LEU A 313 -14.41 -16.07 10.05
CA LEU A 313 -13.46 -16.98 10.69
C LEU A 313 -13.99 -17.51 12.03
N THR A 314 -14.63 -16.68 12.86
CA THR A 314 -15.22 -17.12 14.13
C THR A 314 -16.53 -17.90 14.00
N ALA A 315 -17.22 -17.81 12.86
CA ALA A 315 -18.38 -18.64 12.56
C ALA A 315 -17.97 -20.07 12.15
N LEU A 316 -16.76 -20.24 11.60
CA LEU A 316 -16.23 -21.52 11.15
C LEU A 316 -15.31 -22.20 12.17
N LEU A 317 -14.54 -21.43 12.94
CA LEU A 317 -13.47 -21.92 13.81
C LEU A 317 -13.59 -21.35 15.23
N ASN A 318 -13.18 -22.15 16.23
CA ASN A 318 -13.12 -21.73 17.63
C ASN A 318 -11.95 -20.75 17.88
N ILE A 319 -12.13 -19.50 17.45
CA ILE A 319 -11.17 -18.41 17.54
C ILE A 319 -11.85 -17.25 18.28
N ALA A 320 -11.16 -16.64 19.24
CA ALA A 320 -11.70 -15.47 19.93
C ALA A 320 -11.59 -14.20 19.06
N HIS A 321 -12.62 -13.35 19.04
CA HIS A 321 -12.64 -12.08 18.30
C HIS A 321 -12.59 -10.90 19.27
N VAL A 322 -11.49 -10.15 19.25
CA VAL A 322 -11.33 -8.95 20.09
C VAL A 322 -11.35 -7.73 19.18
N GLN A 323 -12.47 -7.01 19.21
CA GLN A 323 -12.66 -5.79 18.42
C GLN A 323 -12.21 -4.56 19.18
N ASN A 324 -11.30 -3.78 18.59
CA ASN A 324 -10.90 -2.47 19.12
C ASN A 324 -12.11 -1.55 19.29
N ASP A 325 -13.09 -1.63 18.39
CA ASP A 325 -14.17 -0.65 18.31
C ASP A 325 -15.22 -0.82 19.43
N ASN A 326 -15.32 -2.03 20.02
CA ASN A 326 -16.07 -2.29 21.26
C ASN A 326 -15.44 -1.63 22.51
N ILE A 327 -14.15 -1.26 22.49
CA ILE A 327 -13.42 -0.80 23.68
C ILE A 327 -13.56 0.72 23.85
N THR A 328 -14.20 1.15 24.94
CA THR A 328 -14.56 2.56 25.23
C THR A 328 -13.73 3.21 26.34
N VAL A 329 -12.79 2.48 26.96
CA VAL A 329 -12.02 2.96 28.12
C VAL A 329 -10.85 3.88 27.74
N LYS A 330 -10.47 4.80 28.65
CA LYS A 330 -9.46 5.85 28.42
C LYS A 330 -8.10 5.34 27.92
N ARG A 331 -7.64 4.17 28.38
CA ARG A 331 -6.37 3.55 27.91
C ARG A 331 -6.62 2.49 26.83
N LYS A 332 -7.35 2.86 25.77
CA LYS A 332 -7.86 1.94 24.74
C LYS A 332 -6.81 0.96 24.18
N ARG A 333 -5.58 1.41 23.88
CA ARG A 333 -4.48 0.53 23.40
C ARG A 333 -4.09 -0.54 24.44
N GLN A 334 -3.91 -0.16 25.70
CA GLN A 334 -3.57 -1.11 26.78
C GLN A 334 -4.72 -2.10 27.05
N ALA A 335 -5.96 -1.60 27.10
CA ALA A 335 -7.14 -2.44 27.31
C ALA A 335 -7.38 -3.44 26.16
N PHE A 336 -7.07 -3.04 24.92
CA PHE A 336 -7.11 -3.94 23.76
C PHE A 336 -6.08 -5.06 23.89
N ASN A 337 -4.82 -4.75 24.19
CA ASN A 337 -3.79 -5.77 24.35
C ASN A 337 -4.10 -6.72 25.51
N ASN A 338 -4.58 -6.20 26.65
CA ASN A 338 -5.03 -7.04 27.77
C ASN A 338 -6.15 -8.02 27.34
N ALA A 339 -7.14 -7.54 26.58
CA ALA A 339 -8.23 -8.38 26.08
C ALA A 339 -7.76 -9.49 25.11
N LEU A 340 -6.63 -9.30 24.40
CA LEU A 340 -5.99 -10.36 23.62
C LEU A 340 -5.38 -11.44 24.52
N LEU A 341 -4.69 -11.04 25.60
CA LEU A 341 -4.13 -11.98 26.57
C LEU A 341 -5.25 -12.74 27.31
N ASP A 342 -6.29 -12.03 27.75
CA ASP A 342 -7.48 -12.62 28.37
C ASP A 342 -8.24 -13.57 27.42
N ALA A 343 -8.09 -13.42 26.10
CA ALA A 343 -8.60 -14.35 25.11
C ALA A 343 -7.70 -15.59 24.94
N LEU A 344 -6.38 -15.41 24.84
CA LEU A 344 -5.41 -16.50 24.74
C LEU A 344 -5.40 -17.42 25.99
N ARG A 345 -5.68 -16.89 27.18
CA ARG A 345 -5.88 -17.72 28.40
C ARG A 345 -7.13 -18.62 28.34
N ARG A 346 -8.04 -18.41 27.38
CA ARG A 346 -9.30 -19.15 27.23
C ARG A 346 -9.35 -20.04 25.97
N GLY A 347 -8.41 -19.90 25.04
CA GLY A 347 -8.40 -20.68 23.80
C GLY A 347 -7.15 -20.46 22.94
N PRO A 348 -6.86 -21.37 21.99
CA PRO A 348 -5.60 -21.40 21.26
C PRO A 348 -5.43 -20.27 20.24
N ALA A 349 -6.45 -19.44 20.00
CA ALA A 349 -6.44 -18.47 18.91
C ALA A 349 -7.23 -17.19 19.23
N VAL A 350 -6.70 -16.04 18.81
CA VAL A 350 -7.40 -14.74 18.87
C VAL A 350 -7.16 -13.90 17.61
N ILE A 351 -8.22 -13.22 17.14
CA ILE A 351 -8.16 -12.18 16.10
C ILE A 351 -8.14 -10.81 16.78
N ALA A 352 -7.06 -10.06 16.55
CA ALA A 352 -6.86 -8.70 17.01
C ALA A 352 -7.52 -7.70 16.04
N ASP A 353 -8.85 -7.69 15.98
CA ASP A 353 -9.64 -6.87 15.04
C ASP A 353 -9.52 -5.37 15.33
N ARG A 354 -8.49 -4.80 14.69
CA ARG A 354 -8.08 -3.41 14.68
C ARG A 354 -7.36 -3.17 13.35
N ASN A 355 -7.22 -1.92 12.93
CA ASN A 355 -6.64 -1.60 11.63
C ASN A 355 -5.13 -1.94 11.54
N ASN A 356 -4.37 -1.64 12.60
CA ASN A 356 -2.91 -1.86 12.72
C ASN A 356 -2.04 -1.44 11.52
N HIS A 357 -2.57 -0.52 10.69
CA HIS A 357 -1.91 0.15 9.56
C HIS A 357 -0.54 0.76 9.90
N GLN A 358 -0.36 1.36 11.08
CA GLN A 358 0.95 1.82 11.58
C GLN A 358 1.74 0.71 12.28
N ARG A 359 3.06 0.69 12.09
CA ARG A 359 4.02 -0.26 12.69
C ARG A 359 3.93 -0.31 14.20
N ASP A 360 3.84 0.84 14.87
CA ASP A 360 3.77 0.94 16.34
C ASP A 360 2.55 0.23 16.94
N HIS A 361 1.50 0.00 16.15
CA HIS A 361 0.36 -0.80 16.56
C HIS A 361 0.66 -2.30 16.51
N ARG A 362 1.40 -2.75 15.50
CA ARG A 362 1.82 -4.14 15.34
C ARG A 362 2.90 -4.51 16.37
N GLN A 363 3.87 -3.62 16.56
CA GLN A 363 4.88 -3.70 17.63
C GLN A 363 4.23 -3.84 19.01
N SER A 364 3.32 -2.93 19.37
CA SER A 364 2.67 -2.96 20.69
C SER A 364 1.90 -4.26 20.95
N ILE A 365 1.24 -4.84 19.94
CA ILE A 365 0.59 -6.16 20.07
C ILE A 365 1.65 -7.26 20.23
N ALA A 366 2.65 -7.29 19.35
CA ALA A 366 3.67 -8.35 19.33
C ALA A 366 4.49 -8.40 20.63
N GLU A 367 4.96 -7.26 21.13
CA GLU A 367 5.69 -7.15 22.41
C GLU A 367 4.83 -7.64 23.58
N THR A 368 3.56 -7.22 23.63
CA THR A 368 2.65 -7.62 24.73
C THR A 368 2.36 -9.12 24.69
N VAL A 369 2.14 -9.70 23.51
CA VAL A 369 1.89 -11.15 23.37
C VAL A 369 3.16 -11.96 23.66
N ARG A 370 4.32 -11.59 23.09
CA ARG A 370 5.59 -12.31 23.29
C ARG A 370 6.05 -12.32 24.75
N ALA A 371 5.67 -11.31 25.54
CA ALA A 371 6.01 -11.22 26.96
C ALA A 371 5.30 -12.27 27.84
N GLU A 372 4.06 -12.66 27.51
CA GLU A 372 3.33 -13.72 28.22
C GLU A 372 3.40 -15.08 27.49
N TYR A 373 3.52 -15.04 26.15
CA TYR A 373 3.55 -16.20 25.27
C TYR A 373 4.71 -16.12 24.26
N PRO A 374 5.96 -16.44 24.66
CA PRO A 374 7.12 -16.36 23.78
C PRO A 374 6.96 -17.16 22.48
N ASP A 375 6.37 -18.36 22.55
CA ASP A 375 6.13 -19.27 21.43
C ASP A 375 4.92 -18.89 20.53
N ALA A 376 4.23 -17.78 20.80
CA ALA A 376 3.01 -17.43 20.05
C ALA A 376 3.27 -17.24 18.55
N TYR A 377 2.40 -17.80 17.71
CA TYR A 377 2.48 -17.62 16.27
C TYR A 377 1.73 -16.34 15.88
N LEU A 378 2.44 -15.35 15.33
CA LEU A 378 1.87 -14.05 14.96
C LEU A 378 1.63 -14.01 13.45
N LEU A 379 0.38 -14.19 13.02
CA LEU A 379 -0.05 -14.16 11.62
C LEU A 379 -0.56 -12.75 11.26
N GLY A 380 0.22 -12.00 10.49
CA GLY A 380 -0.26 -10.76 9.90
C GLY A 380 -1.14 -11.01 8.67
N LEU A 381 -2.28 -10.33 8.56
CA LEU A 381 -3.12 -10.33 7.35
C LEU A 381 -3.00 -8.98 6.65
N HIS A 382 -2.18 -8.89 5.61
CA HIS A 382 -1.90 -7.66 4.86
C HIS A 382 -2.97 -7.43 3.80
N PHE A 383 -3.90 -6.51 4.06
CA PHE A 383 -4.82 -6.01 3.04
C PHE A 383 -4.07 -4.95 2.22
N ARG A 384 -3.60 -5.32 1.02
CA ARG A 384 -2.65 -4.50 0.26
C ARG A 384 -3.24 -3.16 -0.19
N LEU A 385 -2.40 -2.13 -0.26
CA LEU A 385 -2.74 -0.83 -0.84
C LEU A 385 -2.00 -0.59 -2.16
N ASP A 386 -2.51 -1.17 -3.24
CA ASP A 386 -1.89 -1.13 -4.58
C ASP A 386 -2.45 0.01 -5.45
N ASP A 387 -3.77 0.22 -5.43
CA ASP A 387 -4.44 1.36 -6.05
C ASP A 387 -5.19 2.14 -4.98
N VAL A 388 -4.53 3.16 -4.45
CA VAL A 388 -5.06 4.01 -3.38
C VAL A 388 -6.40 4.65 -3.78
N LYS A 389 -6.63 4.96 -5.07
CA LYS A 389 -7.85 5.65 -5.55
C LYS A 389 -9.01 4.67 -5.72
N GLU A 390 -8.79 3.51 -6.34
CA GLU A 390 -9.80 2.45 -6.45
C GLU A 390 -10.18 1.95 -5.06
N GLN A 391 -9.18 1.66 -4.22
CA GLN A 391 -9.40 1.11 -2.89
C GLN A 391 -9.96 2.15 -1.92
N PHE A 392 -9.68 3.45 -2.09
CA PHE A 392 -10.40 4.52 -1.38
C PHE A 392 -11.89 4.51 -1.73
N ARG A 393 -12.24 4.49 -3.03
CA ARG A 393 -13.65 4.41 -3.49
C ARG A 393 -14.36 3.17 -2.95
N LEU A 394 -13.70 2.01 -3.01
CA LEU A 394 -14.21 0.76 -2.47
C LEU A 394 -14.43 0.82 -0.95
N CYS A 395 -13.46 1.37 -0.21
CA CYS A 395 -13.54 1.46 1.26
C CYS A 395 -14.56 2.51 1.71
N SER A 396 -14.63 3.68 1.05
CA SER A 396 -15.67 4.70 1.28
C SER A 396 -17.05 4.13 0.97
N GLY A 397 -17.26 3.53 -0.21
CA GLY A 397 -18.52 2.88 -0.58
C GLY A 397 -18.95 1.78 0.39
N ARG A 398 -18.01 0.98 0.92
CA ARG A 398 -18.27 -0.02 1.97
C ARG A 398 -18.61 0.57 3.34
N VAL A 399 -18.16 1.78 3.65
CA VAL A 399 -18.56 2.51 4.87
C VAL A 399 -19.93 3.18 4.66
N GLN A 400 -20.13 3.85 3.53
CA GLN A 400 -21.42 4.44 3.13
C GLN A 400 -22.55 3.40 3.11
N ALA A 401 -22.34 2.25 2.46
CA ALA A 401 -23.33 1.16 2.39
C ALA A 401 -23.64 0.49 3.74
N ARG A 402 -22.81 0.71 4.78
CA ARG A 402 -23.11 0.30 6.16
C ARG A 402 -23.90 1.37 6.92
N GLY A 403 -23.81 2.65 6.51
CA GLY A 403 -24.56 3.77 7.07
C GLY A 403 -24.39 3.88 8.59
N GLU A 404 -25.50 4.05 9.31
CA GLU A 404 -25.52 4.07 10.79
C GLU A 404 -24.97 2.80 11.46
N ASN A 405 -24.85 1.68 10.74
CA ASN A 405 -24.34 0.41 11.29
C ASN A 405 -22.79 0.35 11.31
N HIS A 406 -22.08 1.35 10.79
CA HIS A 406 -20.62 1.37 10.87
C HIS A 406 -20.13 1.94 12.22
N GLN A 407 -19.58 1.06 13.04
CA GLN A 407 -19.42 1.19 14.50
C GLN A 407 -18.71 2.45 15.05
N THR A 408 -17.95 3.20 14.24
CA THR A 408 -17.22 4.40 14.71
C THR A 408 -17.17 5.56 13.69
N LEU A 409 -17.55 5.34 12.44
CA LEU A 409 -17.72 6.41 11.43
C LEU A 409 -19.07 6.22 10.75
N THR A 410 -20.07 6.94 11.19
CA THR A 410 -21.41 6.97 10.58
C THR A 410 -21.50 8.22 9.71
N PRO A 411 -21.78 8.12 8.39
CA PRO A 411 -21.73 9.26 7.48
C PRO A 411 -22.55 10.47 7.96
N ASP A 412 -23.75 10.21 8.49
CA ASP A 412 -24.71 11.22 8.94
C ASP A 412 -24.31 11.94 10.23
N ARG A 413 -23.29 11.44 10.94
CA ARG A 413 -22.78 12.01 12.20
C ARG A 413 -21.32 12.48 12.10
N VAL A 414 -20.67 12.21 10.97
CA VAL A 414 -19.28 12.61 10.67
C VAL A 414 -19.25 13.16 9.23
N PRO A 415 -19.63 14.44 9.02
CA PRO A 415 -19.16 15.17 7.84
C PRO A 415 -17.63 15.03 7.77
N ASP A 416 -17.11 14.84 6.56
CA ASP A 416 -15.71 14.47 6.28
C ASP A 416 -15.23 13.11 6.85
N PHE A 417 -16.09 12.09 7.00
CA PHE A 417 -15.63 10.71 7.25
C PHE A 417 -14.63 10.23 6.17
N GLU A 418 -14.71 10.79 4.96
CA GLU A 418 -13.77 10.59 3.86
C GLU A 418 -12.35 11.10 4.18
N ARG A 419 -12.20 12.26 4.86
CA ARG A 419 -10.88 12.74 5.32
C ARG A 419 -10.25 11.77 6.33
N VAL A 420 -11.06 11.07 7.13
CA VAL A 420 -10.59 10.01 8.05
C VAL A 420 -10.14 8.77 7.27
N LEU A 421 -10.88 8.33 6.26
CA LEU A 421 -10.45 7.24 5.37
C LEU A 421 -9.10 7.57 4.69
N MET A 422 -8.94 8.81 4.20
CA MET A 422 -7.68 9.28 3.62
C MET A 422 -6.54 9.31 4.65
N SER A 423 -6.77 9.73 5.90
CA SER A 423 -5.71 9.72 6.91
C SER A 423 -5.25 8.30 7.23
N PHE A 424 -6.15 7.32 7.34
CA PHE A 424 -5.77 5.92 7.54
C PHE A 424 -5.00 5.31 6.36
N GLN A 425 -5.20 5.79 5.13
CA GLN A 425 -4.39 5.40 3.97
C GLN A 425 -3.02 6.10 3.95
N ARG A 426 -2.97 7.41 4.21
CA ARG A 426 -1.72 8.19 4.28
C ARG A 426 -0.80 7.69 5.40
N ASP A 427 -1.39 7.34 6.53
CA ASP A 427 -0.68 6.87 7.73
C ASP A 427 -0.43 5.34 7.69
N PHE A 428 -0.63 4.68 6.55
CA PHE A 428 -0.43 3.23 6.38
C PHE A 428 1.05 2.89 6.15
N GLU A 429 1.64 2.17 7.09
CA GLU A 429 2.96 1.55 6.95
C GLU A 429 2.78 0.09 6.52
N ALA A 430 3.06 -0.22 5.26
CA ALA A 430 3.09 -1.60 4.77
C ALA A 430 4.04 -2.48 5.63
N PRO A 431 3.70 -3.75 5.90
CA PRO A 431 4.45 -4.59 6.83
C PRO A 431 5.86 -4.89 6.30
N ASN A 432 6.88 -4.38 6.98
CA ASN A 432 8.27 -4.56 6.59
C ASN A 432 8.96 -5.49 7.59
N LEU A 433 9.07 -6.77 7.24
CA LEU A 433 9.53 -7.84 8.12
C LEU A 433 10.98 -7.67 8.64
N SER A 434 11.75 -6.73 8.10
CA SER A 434 13.11 -6.38 8.55
C SER A 434 13.13 -5.27 9.61
N ARG A 435 12.00 -4.60 9.89
CA ARG A 435 11.89 -3.51 10.89
C ARG A 435 11.42 -4.03 12.26
N PRO A 436 11.76 -3.35 13.37
CA PRO A 436 11.17 -3.63 14.69
C PRO A 436 9.64 -3.66 14.67
N GLY A 437 9.05 -4.49 15.54
CA GLY A 437 7.61 -4.80 15.52
C GLY A 437 7.23 -5.82 14.45
N ASP A 438 7.46 -5.48 13.17
CA ASP A 438 7.13 -6.34 12.02
C ASP A 438 8.06 -7.56 11.91
N LYS A 439 9.29 -7.44 12.43
CA LYS A 439 10.21 -8.56 12.72
C LYS A 439 9.55 -9.67 13.53
N GLU A 440 8.70 -9.34 14.49
CA GLU A 440 8.12 -10.31 15.43
C GLU A 440 6.95 -11.10 14.84
N LEU A 441 6.38 -10.65 13.71
CA LEU A 441 5.38 -11.38 12.94
C LEU A 441 5.99 -12.68 12.38
N SER A 442 5.42 -13.83 12.71
CA SER A 442 5.89 -15.14 12.24
C SER A 442 5.72 -15.29 10.72
N VAL A 443 4.60 -14.79 10.18
CA VAL A 443 4.33 -14.73 8.74
C VAL A 443 3.39 -13.57 8.44
N VAL A 444 3.41 -13.06 7.21
CA VAL A 444 2.38 -12.17 6.68
C VAL A 444 1.75 -12.83 5.46
N LEU A 445 0.42 -12.90 5.46
CA LEU A 445 -0.40 -13.38 4.35
C LEU A 445 -1.02 -12.17 3.64
N GLU A 446 -0.77 -12.04 2.35
CA GLU A 446 -1.35 -10.96 1.52
C GLU A 446 -2.78 -11.29 1.09
N LEU A 447 -3.65 -10.28 1.19
CA LEU A 447 -5.06 -10.28 0.84
C LEU A 447 -5.34 -9.05 -0.04
N ASP A 448 -6.08 -9.21 -1.13
CA ASP A 448 -6.57 -8.05 -1.88
C ASP A 448 -7.91 -7.59 -1.28
N PRO A 449 -8.04 -6.35 -0.77
CA PRO A 449 -9.32 -5.86 -0.26
C PRO A 449 -10.43 -5.81 -1.33
N ARG A 450 -10.10 -5.87 -2.62
CA ARG A 450 -11.04 -5.92 -3.76
C ARG A 450 -11.59 -7.32 -4.01
N ASP A 451 -10.87 -8.36 -3.61
CA ASP A 451 -11.32 -9.74 -3.80
C ASP A 451 -12.56 -10.04 -2.95
N PRO A 452 -13.45 -10.94 -3.44
CA PRO A 452 -14.58 -11.45 -2.67
C PRO A 452 -14.21 -11.98 -1.27
N VAL A 453 -15.16 -11.90 -0.34
CA VAL A 453 -14.93 -12.27 1.08
C VAL A 453 -14.59 -13.76 1.22
N ASP A 454 -15.27 -14.62 0.48
CA ASP A 454 -15.03 -16.08 0.41
C ASP A 454 -13.63 -16.40 -0.16
N THR A 455 -13.17 -15.64 -1.15
CA THR A 455 -11.83 -15.79 -1.76
C THR A 455 -10.73 -15.48 -0.73
N ASN A 456 -10.85 -14.35 -0.03
CA ASN A 456 -9.93 -13.99 1.06
C ASN A 456 -10.04 -14.95 2.26
N LEU A 457 -11.26 -15.37 2.63
CA LEU A 457 -11.53 -16.32 3.72
C LEU A 457 -10.90 -17.68 3.45
N ARG A 458 -11.06 -18.24 2.24
CA ARG A 458 -10.42 -19.48 1.80
C ARG A 458 -8.90 -19.41 1.93
N LEU A 459 -8.29 -18.31 1.49
CA LEU A 459 -6.84 -18.11 1.57
C LEU A 459 -6.33 -18.05 3.03
N VAL A 460 -7.08 -17.41 3.93
CA VAL A 460 -6.76 -17.42 5.37
C VAL A 460 -6.97 -18.81 5.98
N LEU A 461 -8.07 -19.50 5.69
CA LEU A 461 -8.35 -20.85 6.21
C LEU A 461 -7.29 -21.88 5.79
N GLN A 462 -6.80 -21.80 4.54
CA GLN A 462 -5.66 -22.59 4.02
C GLN A 462 -4.33 -22.34 4.76
N THR A 463 -4.27 -21.35 5.66
CA THR A 463 -3.13 -21.06 6.54
C THR A 463 -3.47 -21.32 8.01
N VAL A 464 -4.67 -20.94 8.46
CA VAL A 464 -5.12 -21.02 9.86
C VAL A 464 -5.51 -22.45 10.27
N CYS A 465 -6.24 -23.20 9.42
CA CYS A 465 -6.68 -24.55 9.78
C CYS A 465 -5.51 -25.49 10.10
N PRO A 466 -4.43 -25.56 9.28
CA PRO A 466 -3.25 -26.37 9.62
C PRO A 466 -2.51 -25.88 10.87
N LEU A 467 -2.41 -24.56 11.10
CA LEU A 467 -1.80 -24.01 12.31
C LEU A 467 -2.57 -24.38 13.58
N LEU A 468 -3.89 -24.55 13.51
CA LEU A 468 -4.74 -24.94 14.64
C LEU A 468 -5.00 -26.45 14.74
N GLY A 469 -4.53 -27.27 13.79
CA GLY A 469 -4.77 -28.72 13.76
C GLY A 469 -6.23 -29.10 13.50
N VAL A 470 -6.99 -28.24 12.83
CA VAL A 470 -8.42 -28.43 12.53
C VAL A 470 -8.63 -28.70 11.04
N PRO A 471 -9.69 -29.44 10.65
CA PRO A 471 -10.02 -29.63 9.23
C PRO A 471 -10.30 -28.29 8.53
N LEU A 472 -10.08 -28.28 7.21
CA LEU A 472 -10.50 -27.17 6.36
C LEU A 472 -12.03 -27.25 6.15
N PRO A 473 -12.81 -26.18 6.41
CA PRO A 473 -14.23 -26.13 6.09
C PRO A 473 -14.48 -26.31 4.59
N ASP A 474 -15.64 -26.87 4.22
CA ASP A 474 -16.01 -27.06 2.81
C ASP A 474 -16.48 -25.75 2.13
N ASP A 475 -16.59 -25.77 0.81
CA ASP A 475 -16.97 -24.60 0.01
C ASP A 475 -18.34 -24.01 0.37
N VAL A 476 -19.29 -24.85 0.79
CA VAL A 476 -20.63 -24.41 1.20
C VAL A 476 -20.56 -23.74 2.57
N GLN A 477 -19.80 -24.30 3.51
CA GLN A 477 -19.54 -23.69 4.81
C GLN A 477 -18.82 -22.34 4.67
N ILE A 478 -17.77 -22.27 3.84
CA ILE A 478 -17.02 -21.04 3.55
C ILE A 478 -17.94 -19.96 2.98
N HIS A 479 -18.76 -20.31 1.99
CA HIS A 479 -19.70 -19.37 1.37
C HIS A 479 -20.78 -18.90 2.36
N GLN A 480 -21.40 -19.83 3.11
CA GLN A 480 -22.40 -19.51 4.14
C GLN A 480 -21.85 -18.58 5.22
N ALA A 481 -20.61 -18.80 5.69
CA ALA A 481 -19.97 -17.94 6.68
C ALA A 481 -19.61 -16.55 6.11
N ALA A 482 -19.19 -16.47 4.85
CA ALA A 482 -18.93 -15.20 4.17
C ALA A 482 -20.21 -14.36 4.00
N GLU A 483 -21.30 -14.97 3.52
CA GLU A 483 -22.62 -14.32 3.39
C GLU A 483 -23.19 -13.90 4.75
N ALA A 484 -23.13 -14.78 5.75
CA ALA A 484 -23.58 -14.47 7.10
C ALA A 484 -22.79 -13.29 7.72
N ALA A 485 -21.48 -13.20 7.47
CA ALA A 485 -20.63 -12.11 7.95
C ALA A 485 -20.75 -10.80 7.13
N LEU A 486 -21.30 -10.87 5.91
CA LEU A 486 -21.75 -9.70 5.15
C LEU A 486 -23.09 -9.18 5.66
N GLY A 487 -24.02 -10.07 6.02
CA GLY A 487 -25.30 -9.73 6.64
C GLY A 487 -25.23 -9.34 8.13
N HIS A 488 -24.10 -9.60 8.81
CA HIS A 488 -23.96 -9.36 10.25
C HIS A 488 -23.91 -7.87 10.60
N LYS A 489 -25.02 -7.35 11.13
CA LYS A 489 -25.11 -5.99 11.68
C LYS A 489 -24.23 -5.88 12.93
N ALA A 490 -23.47 -4.79 13.05
CA ALA A 490 -22.52 -4.62 14.15
C ALA A 490 -23.24 -4.60 15.52
N SER A 491 -22.95 -5.59 16.36
CA SER A 491 -23.63 -5.75 17.65
C SER A 491 -23.17 -4.71 18.67
N THR A 492 -24.06 -3.79 19.04
CA THR A 492 -23.90 -2.98 20.25
C THR A 492 -24.14 -3.87 21.47
N SER A 493 -23.06 -4.34 22.10
CA SER A 493 -23.08 -5.42 23.07
C SER A 493 -23.98 -5.18 24.30
N THR A 494 -25.08 -5.93 24.39
CA THR A 494 -25.78 -6.19 25.66
C THR A 494 -24.97 -7.21 26.47
N PRO A 495 -24.71 -7.00 27.78
CA PRO A 495 -24.11 -8.03 28.63
C PRO A 495 -25.05 -9.23 28.82
N PRO A 496 -24.53 -10.47 28.97
CA PRO A 496 -25.33 -11.65 29.28
C PRO A 496 -25.92 -11.58 30.69
N ALA A 497 -27.09 -12.19 30.89
CA ALA A 497 -27.82 -12.14 32.15
C ALA A 497 -27.17 -12.98 33.26
N GLY A 498 -27.03 -12.41 34.46
CA GLY A 498 -26.50 -13.12 35.63
C GLY A 498 -26.54 -12.31 36.92
N GLN A 499 -27.38 -12.77 37.87
CA GLN A 499 -27.52 -12.34 39.27
C GLN A 499 -28.17 -10.94 39.53
N PRO A 500 -29.01 -10.82 40.58
CA PRO A 500 -29.73 -9.59 40.91
C PRO A 500 -28.93 -8.68 41.87
N SER A 501 -29.09 -7.36 41.72
CA SER A 501 -28.84 -6.41 42.81
C SER A 501 -30.05 -5.50 42.98
N HIS A 502 -30.53 -5.37 44.21
CA HIS A 502 -31.63 -4.46 44.53
C HIS A 502 -31.13 -3.01 44.48
N ASN A 503 -31.76 -2.20 43.62
CA ASN A 503 -32.41 -0.96 44.07
C ASN A 503 -33.29 -0.39 42.96
N ALA A 504 -34.57 -0.17 43.28
CA ALA A 504 -35.51 0.43 42.36
C ALA A 504 -35.42 1.97 42.41
N ALA A 505 -35.19 2.60 41.27
CA ALA A 505 -35.40 4.02 41.06
C ALA A 505 -36.27 4.21 39.80
N GLN A 506 -37.25 5.11 39.88
CA GLN A 506 -38.31 5.25 38.88
C GLN A 506 -37.82 5.86 37.55
N PRO A 507 -38.51 5.59 36.42
CA PRO A 507 -38.02 5.95 35.09
C PRO A 507 -38.10 7.46 34.83
N GLN A 508 -36.93 8.11 34.77
CA GLN A 508 -36.80 9.43 34.14
C GLN A 508 -36.62 9.24 32.62
N ALA A 509 -37.47 9.90 31.84
CA ALA A 509 -37.38 9.91 30.38
C ALA A 509 -36.05 10.53 29.94
N ARG A 510 -35.17 9.73 29.31
CA ARG A 510 -33.92 10.22 28.75
C ARG A 510 -34.14 10.71 27.33
N THR A 511 -34.23 12.03 27.21
CA THR A 511 -34.01 12.76 25.96
C THR A 511 -32.62 12.45 25.39
N SER A 512 -32.43 12.69 24.09
CA SER A 512 -31.18 12.48 23.36
C SER A 512 -30.03 13.28 23.98
N GLY A 513 -29.09 12.57 24.62
CA GLY A 513 -28.08 13.17 25.50
C GLY A 513 -26.69 12.54 25.37
N GLY A 514 -26.17 12.40 24.15
CA GLY A 514 -24.74 12.20 23.96
C GLY A 514 -23.98 13.41 24.53
N LYS A 515 -22.91 13.19 25.32
CA LYS A 515 -22.15 14.31 25.91
C LYS A 515 -21.65 15.21 24.77
N PRO A 516 -22.02 16.51 24.73
CA PRO A 516 -21.63 17.37 23.62
C PRO A 516 -20.11 17.44 23.55
N ARG A 517 -19.55 17.33 22.33
CA ARG A 517 -18.13 17.57 22.13
C ARG A 517 -17.79 18.98 22.62
N VAL A 518 -16.59 19.12 23.18
CA VAL A 518 -16.03 20.40 23.63
C VAL A 518 -14.88 20.76 22.67
N PRO A 519 -14.89 21.95 22.04
CA PRO A 519 -13.83 22.35 21.13
C PRO A 519 -12.52 22.56 21.90
N VAL A 520 -11.41 22.54 21.16
CA VAL A 520 -10.06 22.78 21.66
C VAL A 520 -9.73 24.27 21.55
N TYR A 521 -10.20 24.93 20.49
CA TYR A 521 -10.17 26.38 20.38
C TYR A 521 -11.32 26.90 19.52
N PHE A 522 -11.55 28.20 19.61
CA PHE A 522 -12.31 28.98 18.64
C PHE A 522 -11.36 29.88 17.87
N GLY A 523 -11.66 30.12 16.60
CA GLY A 523 -10.89 31.00 15.73
C GLY A 523 -11.73 31.56 14.60
N VAL A 524 -11.25 32.63 13.98
CA VAL A 524 -11.75 33.10 12.68
C VAL A 524 -11.06 32.26 11.61
N ASN A 525 -11.80 31.43 10.86
CA ASN A 525 -11.24 30.73 9.69
C ASN A 525 -11.18 31.69 8.49
N LEU A 526 -10.06 31.67 7.76
CA LEU A 526 -9.71 32.58 6.69
C LEU A 526 -9.27 31.81 5.43
N PRO A 527 -9.70 32.22 4.23
CA PRO A 527 -9.29 31.56 2.99
C PRO A 527 -7.80 31.73 2.74
N ALA A 528 -7.02 30.66 2.93
CA ALA A 528 -5.55 30.71 2.83
C ALA A 528 -5.05 31.29 1.51
N LYS A 529 -5.78 31.02 0.41
CA LYS A 529 -5.49 31.51 -0.93
C LYS A 529 -5.46 33.05 -1.01
N GLU A 530 -6.34 33.74 -0.29
CA GLU A 530 -6.35 35.21 -0.28
C GLU A 530 -5.15 35.77 0.50
N VAL A 531 -4.86 35.20 1.67
CA VAL A 531 -3.69 35.57 2.48
C VAL A 531 -2.39 35.38 1.68
N VAL A 532 -2.30 34.30 0.90
CA VAL A 532 -1.16 34.02 0.00
C VAL A 532 -1.10 35.01 -1.18
N ASN A 533 -2.23 35.34 -1.81
CA ASN A 533 -2.27 36.33 -2.89
C ASN A 533 -1.72 37.69 -2.42
N GLN A 534 -2.16 38.18 -1.26
CA GLN A 534 -1.72 39.46 -0.67
C GLN A 534 -0.21 39.44 -0.37
N LEU A 535 0.30 38.34 0.20
CA LEU A 535 1.73 38.16 0.45
C LEU A 535 2.56 38.12 -0.84
N GLN A 536 2.13 37.35 -1.84
CA GLN A 536 2.82 37.29 -3.13
C GLN A 536 2.82 38.64 -3.85
N ALA A 537 1.70 39.38 -3.82
CA ALA A 537 1.62 40.74 -4.36
C ALA A 537 2.59 41.70 -3.65
N TYR A 538 2.65 41.64 -2.31
CA TYR A 538 3.54 42.47 -1.51
C TYR A 538 5.02 42.26 -1.86
N PHE A 539 5.52 41.03 -1.78
CA PHE A 539 6.93 40.74 -2.08
C PHE A 539 7.27 40.96 -3.58
N SER A 540 6.30 40.83 -4.49
CA SER A 540 6.51 41.19 -5.91
C SER A 540 6.67 42.71 -6.12
N GLN A 541 6.06 43.53 -5.26
CA GLN A 541 6.18 45.00 -5.30
C GLN A 541 7.39 45.51 -4.51
N HIS A 542 7.90 44.72 -3.56
CA HIS A 542 9.00 45.07 -2.67
C HIS A 542 10.17 44.07 -2.82
N PRO A 543 10.84 44.01 -3.99
CA PRO A 543 11.87 43.00 -4.29
C PRO A 543 13.17 43.12 -3.45
N ASN A 544 13.25 44.14 -2.59
CA ASN A 544 14.35 44.33 -1.63
C ASN A 544 14.05 43.68 -0.26
N GLU A 545 12.83 43.21 -0.02
CA GLU A 545 12.42 42.50 1.20
C GLU A 545 12.69 40.99 1.06
N ASP A 546 13.05 40.32 2.16
CA ASP A 546 13.37 38.88 2.13
C ASP A 546 12.12 38.00 1.95
N GLY A 547 11.80 37.67 0.69
CA GLY A 547 10.76 36.70 0.36
C GLY A 547 11.13 35.22 0.61
N THR A 548 12.35 34.90 1.07
CA THR A 548 12.90 33.53 1.02
C THR A 548 12.05 32.51 1.78
N LEU A 549 11.57 32.84 2.99
CA LEU A 549 10.69 31.91 3.70
C LEU A 549 9.34 31.72 2.99
N LEU A 550 8.74 32.76 2.41
CA LEU A 550 7.48 32.62 1.66
C LEU A 550 7.65 31.69 0.46
N HIS A 551 8.71 31.88 -0.33
CA HIS A 551 9.02 30.98 -1.44
C HIS A 551 9.26 29.54 -0.98
N ARG A 552 9.96 29.33 0.14
CA ARG A 552 10.18 28.00 0.74
C ARG A 552 8.89 27.36 1.26
N LEU A 553 8.00 28.12 1.88
CA LEU A 553 6.69 27.64 2.35
C LEU A 553 5.78 27.22 1.19
N LEU A 554 5.80 27.98 0.09
CA LEU A 554 5.06 27.65 -1.13
C LEU A 554 5.65 26.42 -1.85
N ALA A 555 6.95 26.40 -2.11
CA ALA A 555 7.62 25.33 -2.84
C ALA A 555 7.54 23.95 -2.14
N LEU A 556 7.46 23.94 -0.81
CA LEU A 556 7.31 22.71 -0.02
C LEU A 556 5.84 22.38 0.33
N ASN A 557 4.88 23.21 -0.11
CA ASN A 557 3.45 23.13 0.23
C ASN A 557 3.18 23.07 1.75
N ARG A 558 3.74 24.03 2.51
CA ARG A 558 3.70 24.07 4.00
C ARG A 558 2.96 25.28 4.58
N ILE A 559 2.07 25.85 3.77
CA ILE A 559 0.99 26.76 4.18
C ILE A 559 -0.29 25.92 4.32
N PRO A 560 -1.01 25.94 5.47
CA PRO A 560 -2.27 25.22 5.63
C PRO A 560 -3.37 25.66 4.66
N GLU A 561 -4.25 24.74 4.26
CA GLU A 561 -5.43 25.02 3.41
C GLU A 561 -6.45 25.95 4.10
N ASP A 562 -6.63 25.77 5.42
CA ASP A 562 -7.42 26.62 6.31
C ASP A 562 -6.45 27.42 7.22
N LEU A 563 -6.33 28.74 6.98
CA LEU A 563 -5.60 29.65 7.89
C LEU A 563 -6.57 30.24 8.91
N HIS A 564 -6.11 30.56 10.11
CA HIS A 564 -7.00 31.12 11.14
C HIS A 564 -6.35 32.11 12.09
N ILE A 565 -7.19 32.97 12.68
CA ILE A 565 -6.85 33.79 13.85
C ILE A 565 -7.41 33.07 15.08
N THR A 566 -6.54 32.68 16.02
CA THR A 566 -7.02 32.08 17.28
C THR A 566 -7.73 33.13 18.13
N LEU A 567 -8.99 32.87 18.49
CA LEU A 567 -9.77 33.70 19.41
C LEU A 567 -9.64 33.21 20.86
N MET A 568 -9.71 31.89 21.09
CA MET A 568 -9.67 31.33 22.44
C MET A 568 -9.29 29.85 22.41
N HIS A 569 -8.23 29.44 23.11
CA HIS A 569 -7.89 28.02 23.32
C HIS A 569 -8.34 27.53 24.71
N ILE A 570 -8.82 26.28 24.79
CA ILE A 570 -9.45 25.70 26.00
C ILE A 570 -8.55 25.69 27.25
N ALA A 571 -7.22 25.68 27.07
CA ALA A 571 -6.30 25.80 28.19
C ALA A 571 -6.40 27.17 28.90
N GLU A 572 -6.72 28.24 28.17
CA GLU A 572 -6.72 29.60 28.68
C GLU A 572 -8.04 30.00 29.35
N ARG A 573 -9.12 29.24 29.09
CA ARG A 573 -10.43 29.32 29.77
C ARG A 573 -10.31 29.46 31.30
N LYS A 574 -9.36 28.74 31.92
CA LYS A 574 -9.12 28.73 33.37
C LYS A 574 -7.89 29.51 33.83
N ARG A 575 -7.11 30.08 32.91
CA ARG A 575 -5.84 30.78 33.21
C ARG A 575 -5.99 32.30 33.14
N HIS A 576 -6.80 32.79 32.21
CA HIS A 576 -7.03 34.21 32.03
C HIS A 576 -8.30 34.67 32.78
N PRO A 577 -8.33 35.86 33.43
CA PRO A 577 -9.49 36.34 34.18
C PRO A 577 -10.79 36.44 33.35
N ARG A 578 -10.70 36.76 32.05
CA ARG A 578 -11.84 36.78 31.11
C ARG A 578 -12.08 35.44 30.39
N GLY A 579 -11.31 34.40 30.72
CA GLY A 579 -11.27 33.12 30.00
C GLY A 579 -12.61 32.37 29.98
N GLU A 580 -13.27 32.28 31.13
CA GLU A 580 -14.58 31.60 31.25
C GLU A 580 -15.69 32.37 30.51
N GLN A 581 -15.72 33.70 30.63
CA GLN A 581 -16.70 34.57 29.97
C GLN A 581 -16.63 34.45 28.44
N LEU A 582 -15.43 34.57 27.87
CA LEU A 582 -15.21 34.45 26.43
C LEU A 582 -15.44 33.01 25.94
N TRP A 583 -15.14 31.99 26.76
CA TRP A 583 -15.48 30.60 26.42
C TRP A 583 -16.99 30.36 26.36
N GLN A 584 -17.75 31.01 27.25
CA GLN A 584 -19.21 30.94 27.24
C GLN A 584 -19.81 31.71 26.05
N LEU A 585 -19.28 32.89 25.70
CA LEU A 585 -19.67 33.65 24.50
C LEU A 585 -19.56 32.78 23.22
N TYR A 586 -18.37 32.24 22.94
CA TYR A 586 -18.17 31.43 21.73
C TYR A 586 -18.91 30.08 21.76
N ARG A 587 -19.16 29.51 22.95
CA ARG A 587 -20.07 28.35 23.08
C ARG A 587 -21.55 28.71 22.92
N GLY A 588 -21.96 29.96 23.16
CA GLY A 588 -23.29 30.45 22.79
C GLY A 588 -23.45 30.47 21.28
N LEU A 589 -22.53 31.16 20.60
CA LEU A 589 -22.49 31.32 19.13
C LEU A 589 -22.36 30.00 18.36
N GLU A 590 -21.83 28.94 18.98
CA GLU A 590 -21.82 27.59 18.38
C GLU A 590 -23.23 26.94 18.32
N ASN A 591 -24.12 27.30 19.26
CA ASN A 591 -25.48 26.79 19.34
C ASN A 591 -26.52 27.72 18.69
N ASP A 592 -26.15 28.96 18.40
CA ASP A 592 -27.02 29.94 17.73
C ASP A 592 -26.68 30.03 16.22
N ALA A 593 -27.64 29.68 15.37
CA ALA A 593 -27.45 29.65 13.93
C ALA A 593 -27.42 31.04 13.27
N THR A 594 -27.79 32.11 13.99
CA THR A 594 -27.89 33.47 13.44
C THR A 594 -26.51 34.09 13.21
N HIS A 595 -25.71 34.21 14.26
CA HIS A 595 -24.42 34.92 14.24
C HIS A 595 -23.21 34.06 13.82
N ARG A 596 -23.38 32.73 13.70
CA ARG A 596 -22.30 31.81 13.33
C ARG A 596 -21.70 32.07 11.94
N ASN A 597 -22.50 32.62 11.03
CA ASN A 597 -22.09 32.92 9.65
C ASN A 597 -21.76 34.41 9.43
N ASP A 598 -21.76 35.24 10.47
CA ASP A 598 -21.39 36.65 10.34
C ASP A 598 -19.95 36.77 9.83
N PRO A 599 -19.66 37.67 8.88
CA PRO A 599 -18.30 37.91 8.42
C PRO A 599 -17.51 38.68 9.48
N VAL A 600 -16.36 38.15 9.86
CA VAL A 600 -15.39 38.82 10.72
C VAL A 600 -14.27 39.39 9.85
N GLU A 601 -14.16 40.71 9.79
CA GLU A 601 -13.10 41.42 9.07
C GLU A 601 -11.89 41.59 9.98
N ALA A 602 -10.73 41.05 9.57
CA ALA A 602 -9.47 41.19 10.27
C ALA A 602 -8.54 42.18 9.56
N LYS A 603 -8.05 43.20 10.27
CA LYS A 603 -7.11 44.19 9.72
C LYS A 603 -5.67 43.78 10.03
N VAL A 604 -4.97 43.25 9.02
CA VAL A 604 -3.54 42.93 9.09
C VAL A 604 -2.73 44.22 8.98
N THR A 605 -1.74 44.42 9.85
CA THR A 605 -0.89 45.63 9.88
C THR A 605 0.59 45.35 9.75
N HIS A 606 1.04 44.13 10.05
CA HIS A 606 2.46 43.78 9.96
C HIS A 606 2.65 42.35 9.42
N ILE A 607 3.69 42.15 8.62
CA ILE A 607 4.22 40.83 8.24
C ILE A 607 5.45 40.58 9.12
N LEU A 608 5.54 39.38 9.71
CA LEU A 608 6.68 38.98 10.54
C LEU A 608 7.22 37.62 10.10
N TRP A 609 8.54 37.49 9.99
CA TRP A 609 9.17 36.19 9.74
C TRP A 609 10.60 36.11 10.29
N ASN A 610 11.07 34.87 10.42
CA ASN A 610 12.45 34.50 10.66
C ASN A 610 12.74 33.20 9.88
N GLU A 611 13.85 32.51 10.13
CA GLU A 611 14.12 31.20 9.49
C GLU A 611 13.11 30.08 9.88
N GLN A 612 12.29 30.29 10.92
CA GLN A 612 11.49 29.26 11.57
C GLN A 612 9.99 29.32 11.25
N LEU A 613 9.39 30.51 11.13
CA LEU A 613 7.97 30.70 10.81
C LEU A 613 7.67 32.08 10.24
N MET A 614 6.51 32.19 9.58
CA MET A 614 5.92 33.45 9.12
C MET A 614 4.54 33.65 9.76
N ALA A 615 4.26 34.87 10.21
CA ALA A 615 3.01 35.26 10.85
C ALA A 615 2.60 36.70 10.50
N LEU A 616 1.30 36.97 10.49
CA LEU A 616 0.72 38.29 10.19
C LEU A 616 0.06 38.85 11.44
N ARG A 617 0.43 40.07 11.87
CA ARG A 617 -0.20 40.73 13.02
C ARG A 617 -1.50 41.40 12.61
N VAL A 618 -2.57 41.08 13.31
CA VAL A 618 -3.89 41.70 13.19
C VAL A 618 -4.06 42.75 14.30
N SER A 619 -4.44 43.97 13.92
CA SER A 619 -4.63 45.09 14.86
C SER A 619 -6.05 45.18 15.42
N SER A 620 -7.04 44.81 14.62
CA SER A 620 -8.47 44.85 14.98
C SER A 620 -9.24 43.73 14.28
N LEU A 621 -10.26 43.23 14.96
CA LEU A 621 -11.32 42.41 14.40
C LEU A 621 -12.61 43.23 14.40
N GLN A 622 -13.42 43.13 13.35
CA GLN A 622 -14.78 43.65 13.29
C GLN A 622 -15.77 42.51 13.04
N PRO A 623 -16.98 42.51 13.64
CA PRO A 623 -17.52 43.51 14.54
C PRO A 623 -16.82 43.55 15.92
N ASP A 624 -16.85 44.72 16.59
CA ASP A 624 -16.13 45.00 17.84
C ASP A 624 -16.30 43.96 18.98
N TRP A 625 -17.41 43.19 19.00
CA TRP A 625 -17.64 42.17 20.02
C TRP A 625 -16.75 40.92 19.87
N VAL A 626 -16.04 40.75 18.74
CA VAL A 626 -15.16 39.61 18.49
C VAL A 626 -13.81 39.82 19.20
N HIS A 627 -13.69 39.29 20.41
CA HIS A 627 -12.50 39.44 21.25
C HIS A 627 -11.63 38.17 21.28
N THR A 628 -10.32 38.31 21.02
CA THR A 628 -9.34 37.23 21.26
C THR A 628 -8.75 37.28 22.67
N ILE A 629 -8.27 36.13 23.16
CA ILE A 629 -7.46 35.97 24.36
C ILE A 629 -5.99 36.33 24.14
N ASN A 630 -5.53 36.36 22.88
CA ASN A 630 -4.12 36.58 22.54
C ASN A 630 -3.80 38.09 22.57
N GLN A 631 -2.81 38.48 23.38
CA GLN A 631 -2.31 39.86 23.49
C GLN A 631 -1.93 40.47 22.13
N HIS A 632 -1.46 39.64 21.20
CA HIS A 632 -1.23 40.00 19.82
C HIS A 632 -2.06 39.08 18.92
N PRO A 633 -3.21 39.55 18.39
CA PRO A 633 -3.99 38.81 17.40
C PRO A 633 -3.14 38.58 16.15
N HIS A 634 -3.14 37.35 15.61
CA HIS A 634 -2.30 37.02 14.45
C HIS A 634 -2.82 35.81 13.66
N ILE A 635 -2.34 35.72 12.42
CA ILE A 635 -2.46 34.56 11.53
C ILE A 635 -1.07 33.91 11.48
N THR A 636 -0.94 32.60 11.68
CA THR A 636 0.33 31.90 11.40
C THR A 636 0.28 31.35 9.99
N VAL A 637 1.12 31.86 9.08
CA VAL A 637 1.12 31.51 7.65
C VAL A 637 1.74 30.13 7.42
N GLY A 638 2.84 29.82 8.13
CA GLY A 638 3.51 28.53 8.03
C GLY A 638 4.78 28.47 8.87
N THR A 639 5.34 27.27 9.02
CA THR A 639 6.60 27.02 9.75
C THR A 639 7.61 26.35 8.82
N ALA A 640 8.92 26.48 9.07
CA ALA A 640 9.98 25.96 8.18
C ALA A 640 10.28 24.45 8.34
N SER A 641 9.76 23.82 9.40
CA SER A 641 9.80 22.37 9.65
C SER A 641 8.58 21.93 10.46
N GLU A 642 8.14 20.67 10.33
CA GLU A 642 7.06 20.10 11.16
C GLU A 642 7.43 20.00 12.65
N THR A 643 8.72 20.01 12.97
CA THR A 643 9.22 20.08 14.35
C THR A 643 8.93 21.42 15.02
N ILE A 644 8.60 22.46 14.25
CA ILE A 644 8.33 23.82 14.72
C ILE A 644 6.82 24.00 14.91
N LYS A 645 6.41 24.28 16.15
CA LYS A 645 4.99 24.40 16.52
C LYS A 645 4.44 25.79 16.14
N PRO A 646 3.29 25.91 15.47
CA PRO A 646 2.65 27.20 15.16
C PRO A 646 2.43 28.11 16.36
N SER A 647 2.23 27.55 17.56
CA SER A 647 2.10 28.31 18.81
C SER A 647 3.29 29.24 19.10
N LEU A 648 4.47 28.98 18.53
CA LEU A 648 5.67 29.79 18.65
C LEU A 648 5.49 31.21 18.08
N ALA A 649 4.53 31.42 17.16
CA ALA A 649 4.18 32.75 16.66
C ALA A 649 3.74 33.72 17.77
N ASN A 650 3.11 33.22 18.85
CA ASN A 650 2.81 34.05 20.02
C ASN A 650 4.09 34.62 20.64
N ALA A 651 5.10 33.78 20.85
CA ALA A 651 6.39 34.20 21.42
C ALA A 651 7.12 35.19 20.48
N LEU A 652 7.05 34.97 19.16
CA LEU A 652 7.63 35.87 18.16
C LEU A 652 6.98 37.27 18.21
N LEU A 653 5.64 37.35 18.20
CA LEU A 653 4.95 38.64 18.30
C LEU A 653 5.14 39.29 19.68
N THR A 654 5.18 38.50 20.76
CA THR A 654 5.49 39.01 22.12
C THR A 654 6.90 39.57 22.21
N GLN A 655 7.91 38.96 21.55
CA GLN A 655 9.27 39.51 21.49
C GLN A 655 9.30 40.86 20.76
N VAL A 656 8.57 41.00 19.65
CA VAL A 656 8.61 42.20 18.81
C VAL A 656 7.72 43.34 19.33
N PHE A 657 6.62 43.03 20.01
CA PHE A 657 5.58 44.03 20.36
C PHE A 657 5.22 44.12 21.86
N SER A 658 5.99 43.52 22.75
CA SER A 658 5.88 43.83 24.19
C SER A 658 6.64 45.11 24.54
N PRO A 659 6.18 45.89 25.53
CA PRO A 659 6.99 46.95 26.12
C PRO A 659 8.06 46.33 27.04
N THR A 660 9.27 46.15 26.52
CA THR A 660 10.45 45.76 27.32
C THR A 660 11.14 47.00 27.89
N GLU A 661 11.40 46.99 29.20
CA GLU A 661 12.48 47.80 29.76
C GLU A 661 13.83 47.21 29.29
N THR A 662 14.75 48.09 28.89
CA THR A 662 16.12 47.80 28.39
C THR A 662 16.21 46.99 27.09
N ALA A 663 17.18 47.37 26.25
CA ALA A 663 17.28 46.90 24.87
C ALA A 663 18.59 46.15 24.60
N ALA A 664 18.50 45.11 23.76
CA ALA A 664 19.57 44.60 22.91
C ALA A 664 18.93 43.89 21.70
N ASP A 665 19.56 44.00 20.53
CA ASP A 665 19.32 43.20 19.31
C ASP A 665 17.86 43.02 18.85
N THR A 666 17.19 44.14 18.55
CA THR A 666 16.13 44.17 17.54
C THR A 666 16.40 45.31 16.56
N THR A 667 16.81 44.98 15.33
CA THR A 667 17.04 45.95 14.26
C THR A 667 15.74 46.46 13.67
N VAL A 668 15.13 47.45 14.33
CA VAL A 668 13.94 48.15 13.83
C VAL A 668 14.34 49.18 12.77
N THR A 669 14.21 48.83 11.50
CA THR A 669 14.50 49.73 10.37
C THR A 669 13.36 50.74 10.16
N SER A 670 13.29 51.78 11.00
CA SER A 670 12.33 52.87 10.81
C SER A 670 12.89 54.00 9.95
N VAL A 671 12.30 54.25 8.79
CA VAL A 671 12.50 55.48 8.01
C VAL A 671 11.13 56.05 7.64
N LYS A 672 10.93 57.36 7.83
CA LYS A 672 9.67 58.04 7.52
C LYS A 672 9.94 59.39 6.87
N GLU A 673 9.18 59.68 5.81
CA GLU A 673 8.94 60.99 5.20
C GLU A 673 10.16 61.81 4.71
N THR A 674 10.27 61.93 3.40
CA THR A 674 10.53 63.24 2.77
C THR A 674 9.72 63.30 1.47
N ALA A 675 9.02 64.40 1.21
CA ALA A 675 8.11 64.52 0.08
C ALA A 675 8.46 65.73 -0.81
N CYS A 676 8.74 65.48 -2.09
CA CYS A 676 8.44 66.38 -3.21
C CYS A 676 8.61 65.68 -4.57
N VAL A 677 8.16 66.36 -5.62
CA VAL A 677 7.76 65.90 -6.97
C VAL A 677 8.17 67.01 -7.97
N PRO A 678 8.42 66.83 -9.29
CA PRO A 678 8.39 65.65 -10.19
C PRO A 678 9.63 65.47 -11.12
N ALA A 679 9.50 64.53 -12.08
CA ALA A 679 9.75 64.71 -13.54
C ALA A 679 11.08 64.23 -14.21
N THR A 680 10.89 63.52 -15.33
CA THR A 680 11.73 63.45 -16.57
C THR A 680 13.17 62.89 -16.48
N ALA A 681 13.73 62.23 -17.50
CA ALA A 681 13.19 61.63 -18.74
C ALA A 681 14.22 60.63 -19.36
N GLN A 682 13.74 59.81 -20.32
CA GLN A 682 14.45 59.25 -21.50
C GLN A 682 15.91 58.73 -21.43
N SER A 683 16.13 57.57 -22.08
CA SER A 683 17.35 57.17 -22.85
C SER A 683 18.68 56.93 -22.08
N SER A 684 19.62 56.10 -22.53
CA SER A 684 19.67 55.06 -23.60
C SER A 684 20.92 54.16 -23.45
N ALA A 685 21.03 53.12 -24.29
CA ALA A 685 22.24 52.60 -25.01
C ALA A 685 23.66 53.11 -24.61
N SER A 686 24.75 52.33 -24.65
CA SER A 686 25.00 50.97 -25.21
C SER A 686 26.46 50.49 -24.95
N ALA A 687 26.74 49.22 -25.28
CA ALA A 687 28.07 48.59 -25.50
C ALA A 687 28.97 48.40 -24.25
N ALA A 688 29.69 47.29 -23.99
CA ALA A 688 30.23 46.13 -24.74
C ALA A 688 31.73 46.24 -25.18
N VAL A 689 32.32 45.07 -25.47
CA VAL A 689 33.70 44.78 -25.97
C VAL A 689 34.78 44.45 -24.92
N ASP A 690 35.03 43.15 -24.77
CA ASP A 690 36.29 42.38 -24.85
C ASP A 690 37.62 42.94 -24.29
N THR A 691 38.37 42.09 -23.57
CA THR A 691 39.54 41.34 -24.13
C THR A 691 40.08 40.27 -23.15
N ALA A 692 41.07 39.47 -23.55
CA ALA A 692 41.48 38.21 -22.89
C ALA A 692 43.01 38.11 -22.60
N SER A 693 43.53 36.88 -22.44
CA SER A 693 44.95 36.47 -22.29
C SER A 693 45.60 36.64 -20.89
N GLU A 694 46.58 35.85 -20.43
CA GLU A 694 47.08 34.49 -20.77
C GLU A 694 48.09 33.98 -19.69
N ASN A 695 48.37 32.66 -19.67
CA ASN A 695 49.67 32.00 -19.31
C ASN A 695 50.32 32.16 -17.90
N ASP A 696 51.21 31.29 -17.40
CA ASP A 696 51.44 29.82 -17.55
C ASP A 696 52.49 29.33 -16.47
N GLU A 697 52.83 28.04 -16.44
CA GLU A 697 54.07 27.39 -15.92
C GLU A 697 54.33 27.29 -14.38
N GLN A 698 54.41 26.09 -13.77
CA GLN A 698 55.57 25.16 -13.55
C GLN A 698 56.46 25.46 -12.30
N ALA A 699 57.18 24.54 -11.63
CA ALA A 699 57.15 23.06 -11.49
C ALA A 699 58.17 22.59 -10.38
N SER A 700 58.41 21.28 -10.23
CA SER A 700 59.58 20.59 -9.58
C SER A 700 59.66 20.49 -8.03
N GLN A 701 60.34 19.51 -7.39
CA GLN A 701 60.50 18.04 -7.64
C GLN A 701 61.21 17.32 -6.44
N ASN A 702 61.37 15.98 -6.51
CA ASN A 702 62.31 15.09 -5.77
C ASN A 702 62.06 14.91 -4.24
N GLU A 703 62.52 13.91 -3.45
CA GLU A 703 63.04 12.51 -3.48
C GLU A 703 63.25 12.12 -1.95
N GLU A 704 63.73 10.97 -1.40
CA GLU A 704 64.38 9.72 -1.87
C GLU A 704 64.30 8.55 -0.81
N THR A 705 64.43 7.28 -1.27
CA THR A 705 64.99 6.04 -0.61
C THR A 705 64.62 5.46 0.81
N GLY A 706 64.45 4.12 0.84
CA GLY A 706 65.04 3.16 1.82
C GLY A 706 64.17 2.62 2.99
N GLY A 707 64.22 1.34 3.41
CA GLY A 707 64.85 0.11 2.87
C GLY A 707 64.82 -1.10 3.86
N THR A 708 64.86 -2.36 3.35
CA THR A 708 65.18 -3.67 4.04
C THR A 708 64.34 -4.12 5.26
N ALA A 709 63.58 -5.23 5.20
CA ALA A 709 63.95 -6.65 5.48
C ALA A 709 63.87 -7.06 6.98
N ASP A 710 63.53 -8.28 7.46
CA ASP A 710 62.79 -9.50 7.00
C ASP A 710 62.29 -10.22 8.32
N ASP A 711 62.00 -11.53 8.57
CA ASP A 711 62.12 -12.85 7.90
C ASP A 711 61.21 -13.92 8.62
N GLN A 712 61.13 -15.14 8.06
CA GLN A 712 60.84 -16.47 8.66
C GLN A 712 59.40 -16.98 9.02
N GLU A 713 59.10 -18.15 8.41
CA GLU A 713 58.04 -19.15 8.63
C GLU A 713 58.46 -20.16 9.77
N PRO A 714 57.88 -21.39 10.01
CA PRO A 714 56.65 -22.05 9.54
C PRO A 714 55.85 -22.89 10.61
N SER A 715 54.82 -23.62 10.12
CA SER A 715 54.42 -25.00 10.53
C SER A 715 53.44 -25.22 11.72
N ALA A 716 52.71 -26.36 11.86
CA ALA A 716 52.09 -27.28 10.87
C ALA A 716 51.13 -28.34 11.50
N GLY A 717 50.01 -28.66 10.82
CA GLY A 717 49.32 -29.97 10.87
C GLY A 717 48.43 -30.31 12.10
N ARG A 718 47.85 -31.53 12.26
CA ARG A 718 47.71 -32.68 11.32
C ARG A 718 46.69 -33.78 11.80
N LYS A 719 45.76 -34.24 10.94
CA LYS A 719 44.98 -35.53 11.03
C LYS A 719 44.09 -35.67 12.30
N LYS A 720 43.30 -36.73 12.60
CA LYS A 720 43.09 -38.17 12.18
C LYS A 720 41.60 -38.54 12.55
N ASP A 721 40.90 -39.64 12.19
CA ASP A 721 41.06 -40.79 11.28
C ASP A 721 39.70 -41.53 11.05
N GLY A 722 39.55 -42.27 9.93
CA GLY A 722 38.69 -43.48 9.81
C GLY A 722 37.14 -43.40 9.78
N SER A 723 36.42 -44.47 9.39
CA SER A 723 36.83 -45.63 8.55
C SER A 723 35.67 -46.57 8.08
N ARG A 724 35.59 -46.85 6.76
CA ARG A 724 35.14 -48.14 6.14
C ARG A 724 33.62 -48.51 6.30
N LYS A 725 33.02 -49.44 5.53
CA LYS A 725 33.53 -50.54 4.66
C LYS A 725 32.46 -50.99 3.60
N LYS A 726 32.87 -51.17 2.33
CA LYS A 726 32.47 -52.15 1.25
C LYS A 726 31.01 -52.69 1.17
N GLN A 727 30.42 -53.04 0.00
CA GLN A 727 30.97 -53.78 -1.16
C GLN A 727 30.29 -53.46 -2.53
N ASN A 728 31.08 -53.53 -3.62
CA ASN A 728 30.90 -54.18 -4.95
C ASN A 728 29.50 -54.38 -5.60
N LYS A 729 29.34 -54.48 -6.95
CA LYS A 729 30.27 -55.02 -7.99
C LYS A 729 29.87 -54.64 -9.45
N GLN A 730 30.87 -54.53 -10.35
CA GLN A 730 30.83 -54.65 -11.86
C GLN A 730 29.91 -53.68 -12.65
N GLN A 731 30.38 -52.90 -13.65
CA GLN A 731 30.98 -53.20 -14.98
C GLN A 731 29.97 -53.76 -16.02
N GLN A 732 29.84 -53.26 -17.25
CA GLN A 732 30.60 -52.23 -18.02
C GLN A 732 29.69 -50.99 -18.35
N GLY A 733 29.86 -50.10 -19.35
CA GLY A 733 30.80 -49.98 -20.49
C GLY A 733 30.68 -48.62 -21.23
N LYS A 734 31.34 -48.48 -22.41
CA LYS A 734 31.42 -47.27 -23.29
C LYS A 734 32.03 -47.67 -24.67
N PRO A 735 32.28 -46.80 -25.69
CA PRO A 735 32.27 -45.31 -25.79
C PRO A 735 30.93 -44.79 -26.40
N ALA A 736 30.74 -43.80 -27.30
CA ALA A 736 31.56 -42.86 -28.11
C ALA A 736 30.66 -41.71 -28.68
N SER A 737 31.12 -40.68 -29.41
CA SER A 737 32.25 -39.73 -29.19
C SER A 737 32.33 -38.67 -30.32
N THR A 738 31.96 -37.42 -30.02
CA THR A 738 32.28 -36.18 -30.76
C THR A 738 31.91 -35.02 -29.81
N SER A 739 32.57 -33.88 -29.66
CA SER A 739 33.89 -33.32 -29.99
C SER A 739 33.71 -31.80 -29.90
N MET A 740 34.14 -31.22 -28.78
CA MET A 740 34.61 -29.83 -28.56
C MET A 740 34.90 -28.98 -29.84
N PRO A 741 34.66 -27.65 -29.81
CA PRO A 741 35.51 -26.77 -29.00
C PRO A 741 34.82 -25.69 -28.15
N THR A 742 35.30 -25.55 -26.91
CA THR A 742 35.25 -24.32 -26.11
C THR A 742 36.31 -23.33 -26.57
N LEU A 743 35.98 -22.03 -26.58
CA LEU A 743 36.96 -20.94 -26.50
C LEU A 743 36.93 -20.32 -25.10
N SER A 744 38.11 -20.04 -24.55
CA SER A 744 38.30 -19.38 -23.26
C SER A 744 38.62 -17.89 -23.45
N TYR A 745 38.36 -17.10 -22.40
CA TYR A 745 39.39 -16.26 -21.81
C TYR A 745 39.11 -16.07 -20.31
N ALA A 746 40.13 -15.68 -19.55
CA ALA A 746 40.11 -15.61 -18.08
C ALA A 746 40.92 -14.40 -17.58
N ALA A 747 40.93 -14.22 -16.25
CA ALA A 747 41.43 -13.03 -15.52
C ALA A 747 40.51 -11.79 -15.66
N ILE A 748 40.48 -10.85 -14.71
CA ILE A 748 41.43 -10.57 -13.61
C ILE A 748 40.70 -10.51 -12.25
N ALA A 749 41.30 -11.09 -11.20
CA ALA A 749 40.90 -10.86 -9.80
C ALA A 749 42.06 -11.10 -8.80
N ALA A 750 42.38 -10.09 -8.00
CA ALA A 750 43.31 -10.11 -6.85
C ALA A 750 42.88 -8.94 -5.91
N LYS A 751 42.54 -9.13 -4.62
CA LYS A 751 43.42 -9.31 -3.43
C LYS A 751 44.18 -8.01 -3.02
N THR A 752 44.50 -7.67 -1.76
CA THR A 752 44.20 -8.10 -0.34
C THR A 752 44.74 -6.98 0.60
N ASP A 753 44.44 -6.83 1.90
CA ASP A 753 43.60 -7.55 2.88
C ASP A 753 42.99 -6.54 3.92
N ALA A 754 42.64 -6.93 5.16
CA ALA A 754 42.00 -6.06 6.17
C ALA A 754 42.62 -6.04 7.59
N THR A 755 42.39 -4.92 8.32
CA THR A 755 42.55 -4.71 9.79
C THR A 755 44.00 -4.61 10.35
N PRO A 756 44.22 -4.20 11.62
CA PRO A 756 43.41 -3.36 12.56
C PRO A 756 44.21 -2.17 13.17
N ARG A 757 43.53 -1.21 13.86
CA ARG A 757 43.97 -0.69 15.17
C ARG A 757 43.00 0.27 15.89
N ASP A 758 43.14 0.25 17.22
CA ASP A 758 42.93 1.28 18.26
C ASP A 758 41.61 2.08 18.35
N ALA A 759 40.98 1.99 19.53
CA ALA A 759 39.75 2.70 19.89
C ALA A 759 39.95 3.57 21.16
N PRO A 760 39.69 4.88 21.11
CA PRO A 760 39.68 5.75 22.30
C PRO A 760 38.32 5.72 23.02
N LYS A 761 38.34 5.77 24.36
CA LYS A 761 37.14 6.05 25.17
C LYS A 761 37.05 7.55 25.50
N PRO A 762 35.89 8.18 25.24
CA PRO A 762 35.32 9.23 26.07
C PRO A 762 34.09 8.65 26.82
N ALA A 763 34.06 8.66 28.15
CA ALA A 763 33.78 9.82 29.02
C ALA A 763 32.27 10.12 29.13
N SER A 764 31.69 9.83 30.29
CA SER A 764 30.26 10.01 30.61
C SER A 764 29.97 11.40 31.19
N LEU A 765 29.01 12.13 30.61
CA LEU A 765 28.49 13.40 31.14
C LEU A 765 26.94 13.45 31.03
N PRO A 766 26.25 14.36 31.76
CA PRO A 766 24.98 14.01 32.42
C PRO A 766 23.69 14.51 31.74
N ASN A 767 22.56 14.04 32.28
CA ASN A 767 21.21 14.54 31.99
C ASN A 767 21.01 15.99 32.48
N SER A 768 21.03 16.96 31.57
CA SER A 768 20.30 18.23 31.74
C SER A 768 20.11 18.94 30.40
N SER A 769 18.85 19.08 29.95
CA SER A 769 18.53 19.91 28.79
C SER A 769 18.42 21.39 29.21
N PRO A 770 19.11 22.33 28.54
CA PRO A 770 18.92 23.77 28.79
C PRO A 770 17.56 24.25 28.26
N PRO A 771 17.03 25.37 28.77
CA PRO A 771 15.85 26.02 28.18
C PRO A 771 16.20 26.63 26.81
N PRO A 772 15.25 26.69 25.85
CA PRO A 772 15.49 27.33 24.56
C PRO A 772 15.57 28.86 24.71
N SER A 773 16.65 29.46 24.21
CA SER A 773 16.88 30.90 24.19
C SER A 773 17.30 31.37 22.79
N SER A 774 16.93 32.60 22.44
CA SER A 774 16.95 33.21 21.09
C SER A 774 16.01 32.57 20.06
N LEU A 775 15.21 33.41 19.39
CA LEU A 775 14.34 33.06 18.26
C LEU A 775 14.99 33.37 16.90
N GLY A 776 16.29 33.69 16.89
CA GLY A 776 16.98 34.30 15.75
C GLY A 776 16.59 35.77 15.53
N PRO A 777 17.17 36.43 14.50
CA PRO A 777 16.71 37.73 14.03
C PRO A 777 15.28 37.61 13.47
N VAL A 778 14.51 38.69 13.57
CA VAL A 778 13.10 38.74 13.12
C VAL A 778 12.92 39.90 12.17
N HIS A 779 12.48 39.60 10.94
CA HIS A 779 12.08 40.57 9.95
C HIS A 779 10.65 41.03 10.26
N VAL A 780 10.44 42.34 10.22
CA VAL A 780 9.17 42.99 10.60
C VAL A 780 8.86 44.11 9.60
N VAL A 781 7.87 43.87 8.76
CA VAL A 781 7.32 44.87 7.84
C VAL A 781 6.07 45.47 8.46
N THR A 782 5.97 46.80 8.50
CA THR A 782 4.73 47.52 8.77
C THR A 782 4.06 47.88 7.45
N LEU A 783 2.81 47.47 7.27
CA LEU A 783 2.05 47.77 6.05
C LEU A 783 1.59 49.23 6.05
N ALA A 784 1.84 49.95 4.96
CA ALA A 784 1.41 51.34 4.78
C ALA A 784 -0.12 51.46 4.73
N GLU A 785 -0.78 50.52 4.07
CA GLU A 785 -2.24 50.32 4.10
C GLU A 785 -2.54 48.95 4.71
N PRO A 786 -3.34 48.86 5.80
CA PRO A 786 -3.69 47.58 6.42
C PRO A 786 -4.54 46.70 5.49
N TRP A 787 -4.20 45.42 5.35
CA TRP A 787 -5.03 44.49 4.57
C TRP A 787 -6.28 44.08 5.36
N CYS A 788 -7.46 44.25 4.77
CA CYS A 788 -8.70 43.72 5.33
C CYS A 788 -8.96 42.31 4.78
N ILE A 789 -8.98 41.30 5.65
CA ILE A 789 -9.21 39.91 5.29
C ILE A 789 -10.43 39.38 6.06
N SER A 790 -11.48 38.97 5.35
CA SER A 790 -12.72 38.48 5.96
C SER A 790 -12.73 36.97 6.16
N GLY A 791 -13.34 36.52 7.25
CA GLY A 791 -13.51 35.11 7.60
C GLY A 791 -14.75 34.87 8.47
N HIS A 792 -14.87 33.68 9.06
CA HIS A 792 -16.03 33.31 9.90
C HIS A 792 -15.60 32.61 11.19
N ILE A 793 -16.40 32.74 12.26
CA ILE A 793 -16.09 32.15 13.56
C ILE A 793 -16.36 30.64 13.54
N GLN A 794 -15.33 29.84 13.80
CA GLN A 794 -15.39 28.38 13.76
C GLN A 794 -14.89 27.77 15.08
N ALA A 795 -15.57 26.70 15.50
CA ALA A 795 -15.19 25.86 16.62
C ALA A 795 -14.27 24.73 16.13
N PHE A 796 -13.03 24.70 16.62
CA PHE A 796 -12.02 23.74 16.21
C PHE A 796 -11.89 22.63 17.25
N TYR A 797 -12.13 21.39 16.82
CA TYR A 797 -12.17 20.22 17.68
C TYR A 797 -10.85 19.44 17.71
N ARG A 798 -10.67 18.60 18.73
CA ARG A 798 -9.61 17.58 18.74
C ARG A 798 -10.13 16.39 17.93
N ASN A 799 -9.35 16.01 16.92
CA ASN A 799 -9.53 14.74 16.20
C ASN A 799 -9.37 13.55 17.17
#